data_AF-F1MFX7-F1
#
_entry.id   AF-F1MFX7-F1
#
_cell.length_a   1.000
_cell.length_b   1.000
_cell.length_c   1.000
_cell.angle_alpha   90.00
_cell.angle_beta   90.00
_cell.angle_gamma   90.00
#
_symmetry.space_group_name_H-M   'P 1'
#
loop_
_entity.id
_entity.type
_entity.pdbx_description
1 polymer ?
#
loop_
_entity_poly.entity_id
_entity_poly.type
_entity_poly.pdbx_seq_one_letter_code
_entity_poly.pdbx_strand_id
1 'polypeptide(L)'
;MWIQVRTIDGSQTRTIEDVSRKATIEELRERVWALFDVRPECQRLFYRGKQLENGYTLFDYDVGLNDIIQLLVRPDPDLPSTSKQTDTQAKPYSNSPPKVKKTPRVGPSSQPSTSTRDFLIDPGIGLYKVNELVDARDVALGAWFEARIHSVTRASDGHSRGKTPLKNGSSCKRTNGNVNHNSKENTKKLDNVPSTSNSDSVAADEDVIYHIEYDEYPESGTVEINVKDLRPRARTTLRWNELNVGDVVMVNYNVESPSNRGFWFDAEITTLKTISRTKKELRVTVFLGGSEGKLNDCQIRFINEIFKIEKPGAHPLSLADGKFLRKNDPECDSCGGDPNKKCRSCSCHVCGGKQEPNMQVLCDECNMAYHIYCLNPPLDKVPEEEYWYCPSCKTDSSEVVKAGERLKMSKKKAKMPSASTESRRDWGRGMACVGRTRECTIVPSNHYGPIPGVPVGSTWRFRVQVSEAGVHRPHVGGIHGRSNDGAYSLVLAGGFADEVDRGDEFTYTGSGGKNLAGNKRIGAPSADQTLTNMNRALALNCDAPLDDKIGAESRNWRAGKPVRVIRSFKGRKISKYAPEEGNRYDGIYKVVKYWPEISSSHGFLVWRYLLRRDDVEPAPWTSEGIERSRRLCLRLQYPVGYPSDKEGKKTKGQSKKARGTSKRPSADDDCPSASKVLKPSDSAEAVEAFQLTPQQQHLIREDHQNQKLWDEVLASLVEGPNFLKKLEQSFMCVCCQELVYQPVTTDCLHNVCKDCLQRSFKAQVFSCPACRHDLGQNYIMIPNAVLQTLLDLFFPGYSKGR
;
A
#
# COMPACT_ATOMS: atom_id res chain seq x y z
N MET A 1 -3.02 35.96 -16.66
CA MET A 1 -3.48 35.14 -15.51
C MET A 1 -3.30 35.98 -14.26
N TRP A 2 -4.01 35.65 -13.18
CA TRP A 2 -3.80 36.32 -11.89
C TRP A 2 -3.28 35.32 -10.85
N ILE A 3 -2.50 35.86 -9.91
CA ILE A 3 -1.83 35.16 -8.82
C ILE A 3 -1.98 35.98 -7.55
N GLN A 4 -1.87 35.36 -6.38
CA GLN A 4 -1.85 36.09 -5.11
C GLN A 4 -0.43 36.14 -4.58
N VAL A 5 -0.05 37.29 -4.01
CA VAL A 5 1.16 37.42 -3.21
C VAL A 5 0.74 37.71 -1.77
N ARG A 6 1.31 36.98 -0.82
CA ARG A 6 1.02 37.09 0.62
C ARG A 6 2.31 37.22 1.40
N THR A 7 2.40 38.17 2.34
CA THR A 7 3.56 38.28 3.23
C THR A 7 3.68 37.05 4.14
N ILE A 8 4.89 36.63 4.47
CA ILE A 8 5.13 35.34 5.16
C ILE A 8 4.56 35.28 6.60
N ASP A 9 4.34 36.44 7.21
CA ASP A 9 3.63 36.65 8.49
C ASP A 9 2.09 36.61 8.34
N GLY A 10 1.57 36.56 7.12
CA GLY A 10 0.15 36.61 6.79
C GLY A 10 -0.50 38.00 6.82
N SER A 11 0.23 39.07 7.19
CA SER A 11 -0.36 40.39 7.47
C SER A 11 -0.92 41.12 6.24
N GLN A 12 -0.37 40.89 5.06
CA GLN A 12 -0.87 41.44 3.80
C GLN A 12 -1.02 40.36 2.72
N THR A 13 -2.12 40.39 1.98
CA THR A 13 -2.31 39.63 0.73
C THR A 13 -2.81 40.58 -0.35
N ARG A 14 -2.23 40.53 -1.55
CA ARG A 14 -2.68 41.31 -2.72
C ARG A 14 -2.67 40.43 -3.98
N THR A 15 -3.64 40.65 -4.85
CA THR A 15 -3.71 39.97 -6.15
C THR A 15 -2.86 40.73 -7.17
N ILE A 16 -2.10 40.01 -7.99
CA ILE A 16 -1.41 40.55 -9.16
C ILE A 16 -2.12 40.02 -10.40
N GLU A 17 -2.78 40.92 -11.12
CA GLU A 17 -3.54 40.62 -12.33
C GLU A 17 -2.67 40.73 -13.60
N ASP A 18 -3.17 40.19 -14.71
CA ASP A 18 -2.53 40.18 -16.04
C ASP A 18 -1.02 39.87 -16.04
N VAL A 19 -0.65 38.85 -15.27
CA VAL A 19 0.65 38.21 -15.28
C VAL A 19 0.69 37.16 -16.40
N SER A 20 1.81 37.05 -17.11
CA SER A 20 2.04 35.98 -18.09
C SER A 20 2.64 34.76 -17.41
N ARG A 21 2.30 33.53 -17.85
CA ARG A 21 3.07 32.33 -17.41
C ARG A 21 4.53 32.39 -17.83
N LYS A 22 4.86 33.15 -18.88
CA LYS A 22 6.24 33.38 -19.33
C LYS A 22 6.89 34.60 -18.67
N ALA A 23 6.21 35.29 -17.75
CA ALA A 23 6.83 36.39 -17.03
C ALA A 23 8.01 35.89 -16.20
N THR A 24 9.10 36.65 -16.18
CA THR A 24 10.28 36.30 -15.39
C THR A 24 10.04 36.59 -13.90
N ILE A 25 10.88 36.02 -13.03
CA ILE A 25 10.81 36.35 -11.59
C ILE A 25 11.22 37.82 -11.35
N GLU A 26 12.09 38.38 -12.18
CA GLU A 26 12.40 39.81 -12.22
C GLU A 26 11.16 40.66 -12.50
N GLU A 27 10.43 40.36 -13.59
CA GLU A 27 9.17 41.04 -13.93
C GLU A 27 8.10 40.90 -12.83
N LEU A 28 8.09 39.78 -12.10
CA LEU A 28 7.24 39.61 -10.92
C LEU A 28 7.70 40.49 -9.76
N ARG A 29 9.01 40.58 -9.47
CA ARG A 29 9.56 41.39 -8.38
C ARG A 29 9.24 42.88 -8.55
N GLU A 30 9.29 43.40 -9.77
CA GLU A 30 8.86 44.78 -10.07
C GLU A 30 7.37 44.98 -9.75
N ARG A 31 6.50 44.03 -10.15
CA ARG A 31 5.06 44.09 -9.83
C ARG A 31 4.78 43.93 -8.33
N VAL A 32 5.59 43.16 -7.61
CA VAL A 32 5.51 43.04 -6.15
C VAL A 32 5.96 44.33 -5.47
N TRP A 33 7.03 44.98 -5.96
CA TRP A 33 7.48 46.26 -5.41
C TRP A 33 6.38 47.31 -5.55
N ALA A 34 5.80 47.46 -6.74
CA ALA A 34 4.70 48.39 -7.00
C ALA A 34 3.41 48.13 -6.18
N LEU A 35 3.28 46.96 -5.53
CA LEU A 35 2.11 46.60 -4.72
C LEU A 35 2.39 46.49 -3.22
N PHE A 36 3.62 46.22 -2.78
CA PHE A 36 3.97 46.03 -1.37
C PHE A 36 4.98 47.06 -0.84
N ASP A 37 5.50 47.94 -1.69
CA ASP A 37 6.55 48.93 -1.40
C ASP A 37 7.85 48.32 -0.83
N VAL A 38 8.17 47.09 -1.27
CA VAL A 38 9.41 46.39 -0.93
C VAL A 38 10.31 46.33 -2.17
N ARG A 39 11.48 46.99 -2.12
CA ARG A 39 12.44 47.01 -3.24
C ARG A 39 12.83 45.58 -3.70
N PRO A 40 13.03 45.32 -5.01
CA PRO A 40 13.28 43.98 -5.56
C PRO A 40 14.40 43.15 -4.91
N GLU A 41 15.44 43.79 -4.37
CA GLU A 41 16.60 43.15 -3.71
C GLU A 41 16.25 42.68 -2.29
N CYS A 42 15.35 43.40 -1.62
CA CYS A 42 14.85 43.09 -0.28
C CYS A 42 13.77 41.99 -0.29
N GLN A 43 13.18 41.68 -1.45
CA GLN A 43 12.20 40.61 -1.59
C GLN A 43 12.85 39.21 -1.60
N ARG A 44 12.26 38.26 -0.88
CA ARG A 44 12.39 36.82 -1.16
C ARG A 44 11.00 36.25 -1.44
N LEU A 45 10.75 35.94 -2.70
CA LEU A 45 9.51 35.29 -3.14
C LEU A 45 9.69 33.76 -3.06
N PHE A 46 8.68 33.06 -2.55
CA PHE A 46 8.67 31.60 -2.40
C PHE A 46 7.37 31.00 -2.96
N TYR A 47 7.48 29.83 -3.57
CA TYR A 47 6.33 29.05 -4.04
C TYR A 47 6.59 27.56 -3.85
N ARG A 48 5.63 26.86 -3.22
CA ARG A 48 5.73 25.42 -2.86
C ARG A 48 7.06 25.06 -2.17
N GLY A 49 7.52 25.92 -1.26
CA GLY A 49 8.78 25.77 -0.53
C GLY A 49 10.08 26.08 -1.30
N LYS A 50 10.01 26.31 -2.62
CA LYS A 50 11.14 26.76 -3.44
C LYS A 50 11.25 28.29 -3.39
N GLN A 51 12.46 28.82 -3.35
CA GLN A 51 12.70 30.23 -3.62
C GLN A 51 12.54 30.50 -5.13
N LEU A 52 11.92 31.62 -5.48
CA LEU A 52 11.81 32.12 -6.84
C LEU A 52 13.04 32.98 -7.15
N GLU A 53 13.80 32.56 -8.15
CA GLU A 53 15.10 33.12 -8.54
C GLU A 53 15.06 33.77 -9.91
N ASN A 54 15.90 34.79 -10.08
CA ASN A 54 16.01 35.57 -11.32
C ASN A 54 16.55 34.69 -12.46
N GLY A 55 16.18 35.01 -13.71
CA GLY A 55 16.51 34.24 -14.91
C GLY A 55 15.57 33.06 -15.22
N TYR A 56 14.58 32.81 -14.36
CA TYR A 56 13.53 31.80 -14.54
C TYR A 56 12.16 32.46 -14.74
N THR A 57 11.19 31.71 -15.26
CA THR A 57 9.80 32.17 -15.43
C THR A 57 8.83 31.49 -14.47
N LEU A 58 7.65 32.07 -14.30
CA LEU A 58 6.56 31.46 -13.51
C LEU A 58 6.13 30.08 -14.01
N PHE A 59 6.36 29.77 -15.28
CA PHE A 59 6.17 28.44 -15.85
C PHE A 59 7.22 27.42 -15.38
N ASP A 60 8.49 27.81 -15.21
CA ASP A 60 9.57 26.92 -14.75
C ASP A 60 9.37 26.45 -13.28
N TYR A 61 8.51 27.13 -12.53
CA TYR A 61 8.12 26.77 -11.16
C TYR A 61 6.72 26.14 -11.05
N ASP A 62 6.00 25.90 -12.16
CA ASP A 62 4.60 25.44 -12.17
C ASP A 62 3.61 26.35 -11.40
N VAL A 63 3.74 27.68 -11.54
CA VAL A 63 2.78 28.64 -10.98
C VAL A 63 1.49 28.66 -11.81
N GLY A 64 0.37 28.36 -11.16
CA GLY A 64 -0.96 28.36 -11.75
C GLY A 64 -1.68 29.71 -11.69
N LEU A 65 -3.00 29.65 -11.81
CA LEU A 65 -3.91 30.77 -11.68
C LEU A 65 -4.58 30.66 -10.31
N ASN A 66 -4.65 31.76 -9.55
CA ASN A 66 -5.00 31.77 -8.13
C ASN A 66 -4.02 30.98 -7.22
N ASP A 67 -2.80 30.71 -7.68
CA ASP A 67 -1.74 30.20 -6.81
C ASP A 67 -1.15 31.32 -5.94
N ILE A 68 -0.77 30.99 -4.70
CA ILE A 68 -0.26 31.93 -3.70
C ILE A 68 1.28 31.85 -3.64
N ILE A 69 1.93 32.99 -3.85
CA ILE A 69 3.38 33.19 -3.66
C ILE A 69 3.61 33.90 -2.32
N GLN A 70 4.53 33.38 -1.52
CA GLN A 70 4.89 33.96 -0.21
C GLN A 70 6.02 34.99 -0.36
N LEU A 71 5.83 36.19 0.17
CA LEU A 71 6.84 37.26 0.25
C LEU A 71 7.43 37.33 1.65
N LEU A 72 8.72 37.01 1.77
CA LEU A 72 9.54 37.36 2.93
C LEU A 72 10.31 38.64 2.61
N VAL A 73 10.15 39.65 3.46
CA VAL A 73 10.88 40.91 3.39
C VAL A 73 12.19 40.79 4.18
N ARG A 74 13.31 41.21 3.58
CA ARG A 74 14.58 41.43 4.28
C ARG A 74 14.68 42.89 4.75
N PRO A 75 15.43 43.18 5.83
CA PRO A 75 15.90 44.53 6.11
C PRO A 75 16.73 45.06 4.93
N ASP A 76 16.52 46.32 4.57
CA ASP A 76 17.32 47.03 3.57
C ASP A 76 18.71 47.37 4.17
N PRO A 77 19.84 46.99 3.53
CA PRO A 77 21.17 47.33 4.03
C PRO A 77 21.48 48.84 4.01
N ASP A 78 20.73 49.65 3.25
CA ASP A 78 20.97 51.09 3.10
C ASP A 78 20.28 51.94 4.19
N LEU A 79 19.50 51.33 5.10
CA LEU A 79 18.71 52.02 6.14
C LEU A 79 19.22 51.74 7.56
N PRO A 80 19.65 52.76 8.34
CA PRO A 80 20.22 52.57 9.67
C PRO A 80 19.15 52.22 10.72
N SER A 81 19.22 51.00 11.27
CA SER A 81 18.33 50.54 12.35
C SER A 81 18.77 51.07 13.72
N THR A 82 17.84 51.70 14.44
CA THR A 82 18.12 52.48 15.66
C THR A 82 18.06 51.66 16.95
N SER A 83 19.24 51.23 17.42
CA SER A 83 19.53 50.80 18.82
C SER A 83 18.89 49.45 19.26
N LYS A 84 19.43 48.72 20.25
CA LYS A 84 20.47 49.05 21.25
C LYS A 84 21.61 48.02 21.26
N GLN A 85 22.77 48.46 21.78
CA GLN A 85 23.98 47.64 21.96
C GLN A 85 23.91 46.76 23.21
N THR A 86 24.66 45.65 23.19
CA THR A 86 25.57 45.29 24.28
C THR A 86 26.79 44.60 23.67
N ASP A 87 27.96 45.21 23.82
CA ASP A 87 29.23 44.68 23.30
C ASP A 87 29.77 43.52 24.14
N THR A 88 30.44 42.57 23.48
CA THR A 88 31.70 41.99 23.98
C THR A 88 32.57 41.63 22.78
N GLN A 89 33.87 41.95 22.85
CA GLN A 89 34.75 41.99 21.69
C GLN A 89 35.29 40.62 21.28
N ALA A 90 35.52 40.45 19.97
CA ALA A 90 36.40 39.42 19.42
C ALA A 90 37.67 40.05 18.84
N LYS A 91 38.82 39.36 18.92
CA LYS A 91 39.95 39.55 18.00
C LYS A 91 40.62 38.21 17.61
N PRO A 92 41.28 38.11 16.45
CA PRO A 92 41.61 36.83 15.78
C PRO A 92 43.13 36.57 15.68
N TYR A 93 43.54 35.45 15.04
CA TYR A 93 44.47 35.44 13.88
C TYR A 93 44.73 34.06 13.21
N SER A 94 44.76 34.06 11.87
CA SER A 94 45.64 33.33 10.92
C SER A 94 46.18 31.89 11.13
N ASN A 95 45.66 30.95 10.33
CA ASN A 95 46.35 30.03 9.40
C ASN A 95 47.71 29.31 9.69
N SER A 96 47.62 27.97 9.83
CA SER A 96 48.32 26.94 9.00
C SER A 96 49.79 26.49 9.39
N PRO A 97 50.45 25.50 8.72
CA PRO A 97 50.61 24.15 9.31
C PRO A 97 52.00 23.45 9.15
N PRO A 98 52.21 22.21 9.68
CA PRO A 98 53.24 21.32 9.11
C PRO A 98 52.95 19.80 8.96
N LYS A 99 53.33 19.33 7.76
CA LYS A 99 53.55 17.99 7.15
C LYS A 99 54.02 16.78 8.02
N VAL A 100 53.29 15.66 7.88
CA VAL A 100 53.68 14.35 7.28
C VAL A 100 55.11 13.77 7.45
N LYS A 101 55.18 12.46 7.83
CA LYS A 101 56.18 11.46 7.33
C LYS A 101 55.59 10.02 7.33
N LYS A 102 56.25 9.04 6.70
CA LYS A 102 55.66 7.72 6.30
C LYS A 102 56.61 6.50 6.48
N THR A 103 56.05 5.36 6.94
CA THR A 103 56.37 3.94 6.54
C THR A 103 57.77 3.33 6.78
N PRO A 104 58.00 1.99 6.63
CA PRO A 104 57.17 0.80 6.96
C PRO A 104 57.95 -0.41 7.58
N ARG A 105 57.26 -1.41 8.18
CA ARG A 105 57.51 -2.86 7.90
C ARG A 105 56.48 -3.85 8.51
N VAL A 106 56.17 -4.89 7.73
CA VAL A 106 55.89 -6.33 8.00
C VAL A 106 55.36 -6.77 9.39
N GLY A 107 54.33 -7.64 9.38
CA GLY A 107 53.70 -8.28 10.57
C GLY A 107 54.43 -9.51 11.13
N PRO A 108 53.72 -10.38 11.89
CA PRO A 108 52.88 -11.38 11.22
C PRO A 108 51.44 -11.51 11.77
N SER A 109 50.66 -12.41 11.16
CA SER A 109 49.32 -12.81 11.59
C SER A 109 49.34 -13.84 12.72
N SER A 110 48.39 -13.73 13.65
CA SER A 110 47.93 -14.86 14.48
C SER A 110 46.52 -14.62 15.02
N GLN A 111 45.49 -14.88 14.19
CA GLN A 111 44.17 -15.23 14.75
C GLN A 111 44.26 -16.62 15.42
N PRO A 112 43.70 -16.82 16.62
CA PRO A 112 43.54 -18.15 17.20
C PRO A 112 42.34 -18.86 16.55
N SER A 113 42.59 -19.60 15.47
CA SER A 113 41.57 -20.42 14.81
C SER A 113 41.67 -21.90 15.21
N THR A 114 40.81 -22.38 16.12
CA THR A 114 40.21 -23.75 16.11
C THR A 114 39.27 -24.03 17.29
N SER A 115 38.16 -24.73 17.00
CA SER A 115 37.55 -25.78 17.86
C SER A 115 37.17 -25.47 19.33
N THR A 116 36.40 -24.40 19.57
CA THR A 116 35.68 -24.21 20.87
C THR A 116 34.17 -23.98 20.74
N ARG A 117 33.61 -23.85 19.52
CA ARG A 117 32.17 -23.59 19.29
C ARG A 117 31.29 -24.83 19.16
N ASP A 118 31.89 -26.01 19.01
CA ASP A 118 31.18 -27.25 18.67
C ASP A 118 31.02 -28.19 19.88
N PHE A 119 31.52 -27.81 21.05
CA PHE A 119 31.37 -28.57 22.30
C PHE A 119 30.20 -28.05 23.12
N LEU A 120 29.39 -28.97 23.64
CA LEU A 120 28.32 -28.67 24.59
C LEU A 120 28.93 -28.20 25.92
N ILE A 121 28.58 -26.98 26.34
CA ILE A 121 29.00 -26.43 27.63
C ILE A 121 27.80 -26.47 28.57
N ASP A 122 27.94 -27.19 29.68
CA ASP A 122 26.93 -27.24 30.73
C ASP A 122 27.07 -26.02 31.66
N PRO A 123 26.09 -25.09 31.70
CA PRO A 123 26.18 -23.91 32.54
C PRO A 123 25.76 -24.18 34.00
N GLY A 124 25.33 -25.40 34.34
CA GLY A 124 24.81 -25.76 35.67
C GLY A 124 23.45 -25.12 36.01
N ILE A 125 22.76 -24.56 35.01
CA ILE A 125 21.45 -23.90 35.13
C ILE A 125 20.59 -24.20 33.89
N GLY A 126 19.28 -24.40 34.08
CA GLY A 126 18.35 -24.67 32.98
C GLY A 126 18.37 -26.09 32.44
N LEU A 127 17.59 -26.31 31.37
CA LEU A 127 17.30 -27.61 30.74
C LEU A 127 18.14 -27.88 29.48
N TYR A 128 18.70 -26.85 28.87
CA TYR A 128 19.45 -26.92 27.60
C TYR A 128 20.87 -26.39 27.79
N LYS A 129 21.85 -27.05 27.15
CA LYS A 129 23.27 -26.71 27.27
C LYS A 129 23.67 -25.64 26.26
N VAL A 130 24.71 -24.87 26.57
CA VAL A 130 25.27 -23.91 25.61
C VAL A 130 25.91 -24.68 24.45
N ASN A 131 25.71 -24.17 23.22
CA ASN A 131 25.94 -24.83 21.94
C ASN A 131 25.03 -26.03 21.61
N GLU A 132 23.97 -26.30 22.39
CA GLU A 132 22.97 -27.33 22.05
C GLU A 132 22.08 -26.90 20.88
N LEU A 133 21.85 -27.82 19.93
CA LEU A 133 20.91 -27.64 18.84
C LEU A 133 19.47 -27.85 19.33
N VAL A 134 18.67 -26.80 19.15
CA VAL A 134 17.26 -26.71 19.55
C VAL A 134 16.37 -26.37 18.36
N ASP A 135 15.07 -26.56 18.53
CA ASP A 135 14.05 -25.88 17.76
C ASP A 135 13.41 -24.79 18.63
N ALA A 136 13.28 -23.60 18.07
CA ALA A 136 12.75 -22.40 18.71
C ALA A 136 11.44 -21.98 18.02
N ARG A 137 10.40 -21.70 18.81
CA ARG A 137 9.10 -21.26 18.30
C ARG A 137 9.05 -19.74 18.19
N ASP A 138 8.80 -19.23 16.99
CA ASP A 138 8.38 -17.85 16.81
C ASP A 138 6.95 -17.69 17.34
N VAL A 139 6.75 -16.74 18.25
CA VAL A 139 5.46 -16.55 18.96
C VAL A 139 4.39 -15.87 18.09
N ALA A 140 4.80 -15.11 17.07
CA ALA A 140 3.88 -14.41 16.17
C ALA A 140 3.37 -15.31 15.01
N LEU A 141 4.23 -16.21 14.52
CA LEU A 141 3.89 -17.20 13.49
C LEU A 141 3.31 -18.49 14.11
N GLY A 142 3.83 -18.91 15.27
CA GLY A 142 3.61 -20.25 15.85
C GLY A 142 4.48 -21.35 15.24
N ALA A 143 5.38 -21.00 14.32
CA ALA A 143 6.26 -21.93 13.63
C ALA A 143 7.55 -22.19 14.39
N TRP A 144 8.11 -23.38 14.23
CA TRP A 144 9.38 -23.81 14.81
C TRP A 144 10.52 -23.68 13.78
N PHE A 145 11.65 -23.14 14.23
CA PHE A 145 12.84 -22.88 13.42
C PHE A 145 14.10 -23.45 14.09
N GLU A 146 15.05 -23.87 13.27
CA GLU A 146 16.35 -24.38 13.69
C GLU A 146 17.18 -23.28 14.38
N ALA A 147 17.59 -23.53 15.63
CA ALA A 147 18.42 -22.61 16.40
C ALA A 147 19.44 -23.35 17.29
N ARG A 148 20.38 -22.60 17.87
CA ARG A 148 21.33 -23.08 18.88
C ARG A 148 21.30 -22.20 20.12
N ILE A 149 21.53 -22.79 21.30
CA ILE A 149 21.73 -22.03 22.55
C ILE A 149 23.07 -21.29 22.49
N HIS A 150 23.03 -19.96 22.46
CA HIS A 150 24.20 -19.08 22.55
C HIS A 150 24.64 -18.90 24.02
N SER A 151 23.70 -18.64 24.92
CA SER A 151 23.97 -18.53 26.36
C SER A 151 22.71 -18.80 27.20
N VAL A 152 22.94 -19.07 28.49
CA VAL A 152 21.89 -19.26 29.49
C VAL A 152 22.24 -18.37 30.68
N THR A 153 21.29 -17.56 31.13
CA THR A 153 21.47 -16.60 32.23
C THR A 153 20.36 -16.73 33.27
N ARG A 154 20.57 -16.16 34.47
CA ARG A 154 19.50 -15.96 35.46
C ARG A 154 19.00 -14.53 35.43
N ALA A 155 17.70 -14.34 35.63
CA ALA A 155 17.11 -13.04 35.93
C ALA A 155 17.76 -12.45 37.20
N SER A 156 18.01 -11.15 37.22
CA SER A 156 18.67 -10.45 38.32
C SER A 156 17.71 -9.56 39.10
N ASP A 157 17.57 -9.85 40.38
CA ASP A 157 16.71 -9.11 41.29
C ASP A 157 17.25 -7.69 41.55
N GLY A 158 16.49 -6.65 41.15
CA GLY A 158 16.69 -5.30 41.66
C GLY A 158 16.72 -4.13 40.66
N HIS A 159 15.54 -3.54 40.40
CA HIS A 159 15.41 -2.08 40.45
C HIS A 159 14.03 -1.67 41.01
N SER A 160 14.03 -0.92 42.10
CA SER A 160 12.83 -0.60 42.87
C SER A 160 12.08 0.62 42.31
N ARG A 161 10.74 0.56 42.33
CA ARG A 161 9.86 1.63 41.87
C ARG A 161 10.04 2.90 42.69
N GLY A 162 10.20 4.06 42.02
CA GLY A 162 10.00 5.36 42.65
C GLY A 162 8.57 5.52 43.21
N LYS A 163 8.45 6.17 44.37
CA LYS A 163 7.17 6.36 45.09
C LYS A 163 7.11 7.72 45.79
N THR A 164 6.01 8.45 45.59
CA THR A 164 5.45 9.44 46.52
C THR A 164 4.01 9.78 46.07
N PRO A 165 3.11 10.26 46.95
CA PRO A 165 3.12 10.28 48.42
C PRO A 165 1.91 9.53 49.06
N LEU A 166 1.74 9.63 50.38
CA LEU A 166 0.81 8.86 51.22
C LEU A 166 -0.58 9.49 51.40
N LYS A 167 -1.58 8.70 51.84
CA LYS A 167 -2.38 9.02 53.05
C LYS A 167 -3.17 7.84 53.69
N ASN A 168 -3.00 7.72 55.01
CA ASN A 168 -3.88 7.21 56.10
C ASN A 168 -4.58 5.82 56.06
N GLY A 169 -4.49 5.09 57.19
CA GLY A 169 -5.38 3.98 57.58
C GLY A 169 -4.85 3.09 58.72
N SER A 170 -5.33 3.27 59.96
CA SER A 170 -5.03 2.40 61.13
C SER A 170 -6.17 1.37 61.36
N SER A 171 -6.14 0.36 62.25
CA SER A 171 -5.31 0.06 63.43
C SER A 171 -5.19 -1.48 63.73
N CYS A 172 -5.03 -1.93 64.99
CA CYS A 172 -4.36 -3.19 65.37
C CYS A 172 -5.11 -4.07 66.41
N LYS A 173 -4.83 -5.40 66.48
CA LYS A 173 -4.51 -6.19 67.72
C LYS A 173 -4.34 -7.73 67.50
N ARG A 174 -3.84 -8.44 68.54
CA ARG A 174 -3.58 -9.91 68.65
C ARG A 174 -4.17 -10.48 69.95
N THR A 175 -4.44 -11.79 70.04
CA THR A 175 -4.52 -12.63 71.27
C THR A 175 -4.35 -14.14 70.94
N ASN A 176 -4.23 -15.06 71.94
CA ASN A 176 -3.59 -16.39 71.77
C ASN A 176 -3.98 -17.50 72.82
N GLY A 177 -3.84 -18.81 72.49
CA GLY A 177 -3.89 -20.02 73.38
C GLY A 177 -5.28 -20.69 73.60
N ASN A 178 -5.49 -21.92 74.13
CA ASN A 178 -4.70 -23.13 74.56
C ASN A 178 -5.71 -24.27 74.99
N VAL A 179 -5.45 -25.58 75.29
CA VAL A 179 -4.46 -26.67 74.97
C VAL A 179 -4.92 -28.02 75.66
N ASN A 180 -4.15 -29.14 75.60
CA ASN A 180 -4.21 -30.46 76.35
C ASN A 180 -5.05 -31.68 75.86
N HIS A 181 -4.73 -32.97 76.16
CA HIS A 181 -3.43 -33.72 76.25
C HIS A 181 -3.60 -35.26 76.49
N ASN A 182 -2.65 -36.12 76.02
CA ASN A 182 -2.11 -37.42 76.56
C ASN A 182 -1.61 -38.38 75.41
N SER A 183 -0.92 -39.54 75.57
CA SER A 183 0.12 -40.14 76.47
C SER A 183 0.35 -41.62 76.01
N LYS A 184 1.42 -42.44 76.19
CA LYS A 184 2.73 -42.48 76.91
C LYS A 184 3.83 -43.00 75.91
N GLU A 185 4.92 -43.78 76.12
CA GLU A 185 5.60 -44.46 77.26
C GLU A 185 7.17 -44.52 77.08
N ASN A 186 7.82 -45.66 76.73
CA ASN A 186 9.29 -45.86 76.88
C ASN A 186 9.97 -46.95 75.99
N THR A 187 11.15 -46.66 75.38
CA THR A 187 12.49 -47.19 75.83
C THR A 187 13.73 -46.70 75.03
N LYS A 188 14.69 -46.09 75.76
CA LYS A 188 16.19 -45.98 75.60
C LYS A 188 16.89 -45.78 74.21
N LYS A 189 17.61 -44.63 74.12
CA LYS A 189 19.01 -44.38 73.61
C LYS A 189 19.43 -44.78 72.17
N LEU A 190 20.27 -44.03 71.44
CA LEU A 190 20.81 -42.64 71.52
C LEU A 190 21.49 -42.33 70.16
N ASP A 191 21.30 -41.13 69.56
CA ASP A 191 22.30 -40.31 68.81
C ASP A 191 21.71 -39.34 67.73
N ASN A 192 22.48 -38.28 67.50
CA ASN A 192 22.42 -37.09 66.61
C ASN A 192 21.65 -37.09 65.25
N VAL A 193 20.94 -35.95 64.97
CA VAL A 193 20.97 -35.12 63.72
C VAL A 193 20.33 -35.69 62.40
N PRO A 194 19.61 -34.90 61.55
CA PRO A 194 18.90 -33.62 61.72
C PRO A 194 17.46 -33.55 61.11
N SER A 195 16.90 -32.33 61.16
CA SER A 195 15.92 -31.68 60.24
C SER A 195 16.22 -31.88 58.72
N THR A 196 15.41 -31.46 57.73
CA THR A 196 14.46 -30.32 57.66
C THR A 196 13.19 -30.60 56.84
N SER A 197 12.22 -29.69 56.99
CA SER A 197 11.23 -29.38 55.95
C SER A 197 11.89 -28.82 54.69
N ASN A 198 11.23 -28.98 53.53
CA ASN A 198 11.05 -27.91 52.54
C ASN A 198 9.87 -28.28 51.62
N SER A 199 8.81 -27.49 51.65
CA SER A 199 7.75 -27.50 50.64
C SER A 199 8.03 -26.43 49.58
N ASP A 200 9.25 -26.48 49.06
CA ASP A 200 9.83 -25.66 47.99
C ASP A 200 10.81 -26.57 47.23
N SER A 201 10.96 -26.50 45.90
CA SER A 201 10.64 -25.38 45.01
C SER A 201 9.91 -25.83 43.73
N VAL A 202 8.74 -25.25 43.45
CA VAL A 202 8.11 -25.25 42.11
C VAL A 202 8.30 -23.88 41.42
N ALA A 203 9.31 -23.14 41.86
CA ALA A 203 9.56 -21.73 41.54
C ALA A 203 11.07 -21.51 41.34
N ALA A 204 11.62 -22.12 40.28
CA ALA A 204 13.05 -22.04 39.94
C ALA A 204 13.34 -22.06 38.43
N ASP A 205 12.41 -22.53 37.58
CA ASP A 205 12.56 -22.56 36.11
C ASP A 205 12.11 -21.26 35.40
N GLU A 206 11.31 -20.40 36.06
CA GLU A 206 10.90 -19.09 35.51
C GLU A 206 12.05 -18.07 35.46
N ASP A 207 13.08 -18.24 36.30
CA ASP A 207 14.22 -17.31 36.41
C ASP A 207 15.34 -17.56 35.38
N VAL A 208 15.21 -18.57 34.51
CA VAL A 208 16.26 -18.95 33.54
C VAL A 208 15.93 -18.42 32.14
N ILE A 209 16.78 -17.50 31.67
CA ILE A 209 16.63 -16.82 30.38
C ILE A 209 17.58 -17.48 29.36
N TYR A 210 17.01 -17.95 28.25
CA TYR A 210 17.76 -18.56 27.16
C TYR A 210 18.01 -17.54 26.05
N HIS A 211 19.23 -17.52 25.56
CA HIS A 211 19.63 -16.70 24.42
C HIS A 211 20.02 -17.64 23.29
N ILE A 212 19.42 -17.46 22.12
CA ILE A 212 19.62 -18.31 20.94
C ILE A 212 20.18 -17.53 19.74
N GLU A 213 20.79 -18.26 18.81
CA GLU A 213 21.01 -17.81 17.44
C GLU A 213 20.28 -18.78 16.50
N TYR A 214 19.58 -18.27 15.48
CA TYR A 214 18.95 -19.12 14.46
C TYR A 214 19.98 -19.61 13.44
N ASP A 215 19.89 -20.88 13.04
CA ASP A 215 20.90 -21.53 12.17
C ASP A 215 20.90 -20.95 10.74
N GLU A 216 19.73 -20.52 10.24
CA GLU A 216 19.55 -19.99 8.87
C GLU A 216 19.29 -18.47 8.83
N TYR A 217 19.17 -17.80 10.00
CA TYR A 217 18.91 -16.35 10.12
C TYR A 217 19.94 -15.63 11.01
N PRO A 218 21.26 -15.75 10.72
CA PRO A 218 22.31 -15.19 11.58
C PRO A 218 22.29 -13.65 11.71
N GLU A 219 21.67 -12.95 10.76
CA GLU A 219 21.44 -11.49 10.81
C GLU A 219 20.45 -11.06 11.90
N SER A 220 19.64 -11.98 12.42
CA SER A 220 18.80 -11.74 13.61
C SER A 220 19.64 -11.60 14.90
N GLY A 221 20.90 -12.05 14.89
CA GLY A 221 21.80 -12.01 16.03
C GLY A 221 21.35 -12.92 17.17
N THR A 222 21.65 -12.51 18.40
CA THR A 222 21.28 -13.24 19.62
C THR A 222 19.89 -12.81 20.10
N VAL A 223 18.93 -13.75 20.14
CA VAL A 223 17.53 -13.50 20.51
C VAL A 223 17.22 -14.12 21.88
N GLU A 224 16.52 -13.37 22.73
CA GLU A 224 15.99 -13.85 24.02
C GLU A 224 14.72 -14.69 23.80
N ILE A 225 14.63 -15.87 24.42
CA ILE A 225 13.49 -16.78 24.27
C ILE A 225 13.12 -17.48 25.58
N ASN A 226 11.82 -17.71 25.78
CA ASN A 226 11.29 -18.40 26.96
C ASN A 226 11.39 -19.93 26.79
N VAL A 227 11.60 -20.65 27.91
CA VAL A 227 11.76 -22.11 27.92
C VAL A 227 10.59 -22.89 27.30
N LYS A 228 9.35 -22.37 27.36
CA LYS A 228 8.15 -22.98 26.75
C LYS A 228 8.12 -22.93 25.21
N ASP A 229 8.98 -22.10 24.63
CA ASP A 229 9.15 -21.86 23.20
C ASP A 229 10.44 -22.52 22.67
N LEU A 230 11.09 -23.38 23.47
CA LEU A 230 12.27 -24.18 23.12
C LEU A 230 12.04 -25.68 23.28
N ARG A 231 12.64 -26.48 22.39
CA ARG A 231 12.77 -27.94 22.52
C ARG A 231 14.05 -28.46 21.86
N PRO A 232 14.53 -29.68 22.17
CA PRO A 232 15.68 -30.27 21.49
C PRO A 232 15.42 -30.43 19.99
N ARG A 233 16.45 -30.24 19.15
CA ARG A 233 16.32 -30.31 17.68
C ARG A 233 15.66 -31.62 17.21
N ALA A 234 14.60 -31.46 16.41
CA ALA A 234 13.87 -32.55 15.78
C ALA A 234 14.77 -33.32 14.82
N ARG A 235 14.91 -34.62 15.07
CA ARG A 235 15.89 -35.51 14.39
C ARG A 235 15.30 -36.81 13.86
N THR A 236 14.12 -37.20 14.34
CA THR A 236 13.45 -38.46 13.98
C THR A 236 12.26 -38.16 13.07
N THR A 237 12.37 -38.53 11.79
CA THR A 237 11.24 -38.50 10.85
C THR A 237 10.41 -39.77 11.01
N LEU A 238 9.11 -39.62 11.28
CA LEU A 238 8.15 -40.71 11.46
C LEU A 238 7.69 -41.23 10.10
N ARG A 239 7.69 -42.55 9.94
CA ARG A 239 7.20 -43.24 8.74
C ARG A 239 5.68 -43.35 8.81
N TRP A 240 5.02 -43.44 7.65
CA TRP A 240 3.56 -43.58 7.54
C TRP A 240 2.91 -44.67 8.43
N ASN A 241 3.64 -45.75 8.73
CA ASN A 241 3.15 -46.86 9.55
C ASN A 241 3.32 -46.62 11.07
N GLU A 242 4.02 -45.55 11.44
CA GLU A 242 4.36 -45.12 12.80
C GLU A 242 3.49 -43.91 13.23
N LEU A 243 2.48 -43.55 12.42
CA LEU A 243 1.54 -42.45 12.66
C LEU A 243 0.18 -43.01 13.10
N ASN A 244 -0.41 -42.43 14.14
CA ASN A 244 -1.74 -42.74 14.65
C ASN A 244 -2.62 -41.47 14.70
N VAL A 245 -3.95 -41.65 14.70
CA VAL A 245 -4.90 -40.54 14.85
C VAL A 245 -4.91 -40.12 16.32
N GLY A 246 -4.75 -38.81 16.57
CA GLY A 246 -4.51 -38.24 17.91
C GLY A 246 -3.03 -37.98 18.24
N ASP A 247 -2.08 -38.43 17.41
CA ASP A 247 -0.67 -38.07 17.61
C ASP A 247 -0.43 -36.58 17.38
N VAL A 248 0.37 -35.95 18.24
CA VAL A 248 0.87 -34.59 18.03
C VAL A 248 2.30 -34.66 17.48
N VAL A 249 2.47 -34.17 16.25
CA VAL A 249 3.69 -34.27 15.44
C VAL A 249 4.04 -32.92 14.84
N MET A 250 5.30 -32.72 14.46
CA MET A 250 5.70 -31.53 13.72
C MET A 250 5.61 -31.79 12.21
N VAL A 251 4.89 -30.93 11.49
CA VAL A 251 4.61 -31.05 10.05
C VAL A 251 4.97 -29.77 9.30
N ASN A 252 5.34 -29.90 8.03
CA ASN A 252 5.43 -28.74 7.15
C ASN A 252 4.05 -28.36 6.60
N TYR A 253 3.64 -27.10 6.78
CA TYR A 253 2.40 -26.58 6.24
C TYR A 253 2.53 -25.10 5.83
N ASN A 254 1.79 -24.70 4.80
CA ASN A 254 1.73 -23.31 4.35
C ASN A 254 0.30 -22.77 4.54
N VAL A 255 0.15 -21.82 5.45
CA VAL A 255 -1.16 -21.25 5.84
C VAL A 255 -1.78 -20.43 4.70
N GLU A 256 -0.98 -19.69 3.94
CA GLU A 256 -1.45 -18.86 2.81
C GLU A 256 -1.70 -19.66 1.54
N SER A 257 -0.95 -20.75 1.33
CA SER A 257 -0.95 -21.55 0.11
C SER A 257 -0.74 -23.04 0.39
N PRO A 258 -1.77 -23.78 0.87
CA PRO A 258 -1.67 -25.20 1.29
C PRO A 258 -1.24 -26.23 0.22
N SER A 259 -1.01 -25.79 -1.03
CA SER A 259 -0.39 -26.60 -2.08
C SER A 259 1.14 -26.61 -2.03
N ASN A 260 1.74 -25.60 -1.39
CA ASN A 260 3.18 -25.33 -1.40
C ASN A 260 3.83 -25.74 -0.07
N ARG A 261 5.17 -25.78 -0.05
CA ARG A 261 5.92 -25.83 1.23
C ARG A 261 5.72 -24.52 2.00
N GLY A 262 5.72 -24.61 3.32
CA GLY A 262 5.70 -23.47 4.24
C GLY A 262 6.59 -23.75 5.45
N PHE A 263 6.13 -23.38 6.63
CA PHE A 263 6.89 -23.49 7.88
C PHE A 263 6.55 -24.78 8.66
N TRP A 264 7.30 -25.04 9.73
CA TRP A 264 7.12 -26.21 10.59
C TRP A 264 6.21 -25.88 11.76
N PHE A 265 5.07 -26.57 11.86
CA PHE A 265 4.09 -26.36 12.92
C PHE A 265 3.85 -27.67 13.68
N ASP A 266 3.48 -27.54 14.95
CA ASP A 266 2.89 -28.67 15.68
C ASP A 266 1.46 -28.88 15.22
N ALA A 267 1.09 -30.14 14.99
CA ALA A 267 -0.24 -30.50 14.55
C ALA A 267 -0.69 -31.86 15.09
N GLU A 268 -1.99 -31.96 15.38
CA GLU A 268 -2.65 -33.17 15.85
C GLU A 268 -3.24 -33.94 14.66
N ILE A 269 -2.91 -35.23 14.51
CA ILE A 269 -3.36 -36.04 13.36
C ILE A 269 -4.86 -36.35 13.49
N THR A 270 -5.68 -35.79 12.61
CA THR A 270 -7.15 -35.96 12.62
C THR A 270 -7.65 -36.98 11.62
N THR A 271 -6.90 -37.30 10.56
CA THR A 271 -7.26 -38.37 9.61
C THR A 271 -6.03 -38.94 8.91
N LEU A 272 -5.89 -40.27 8.95
CA LEU A 272 -4.98 -41.07 8.12
C LEU A 272 -5.78 -41.95 7.17
N LYS A 273 -5.65 -41.75 5.87
CA LYS A 273 -6.31 -42.54 4.81
C LYS A 273 -5.30 -43.06 3.80
N THR A 274 -5.20 -44.37 3.66
CA THR A 274 -4.40 -45.02 2.60
C THR A 274 -5.34 -45.36 1.44
N ILE A 275 -5.31 -44.55 0.38
CA ILE A 275 -6.22 -44.68 -0.78
C ILE A 275 -5.66 -45.68 -1.81
N SER A 276 -4.33 -45.75 -1.93
CA SER A 276 -3.63 -46.80 -2.69
C SER A 276 -2.19 -46.97 -2.17
N ARG A 277 -1.42 -47.89 -2.78
CA ARG A 277 0.03 -48.05 -2.53
C ARG A 277 0.83 -46.75 -2.68
N THR A 278 0.36 -45.81 -3.49
CA THR A 278 1.02 -44.51 -3.76
C THR A 278 0.20 -43.29 -3.34
N LYS A 279 -1.13 -43.40 -3.22
CA LYS A 279 -2.00 -42.30 -2.79
C LYS A 279 -2.34 -42.44 -1.32
N LYS A 280 -1.87 -41.48 -0.52
CA LYS A 280 -2.09 -41.37 0.91
C LYS A 280 -2.62 -39.96 1.20
N GLU A 281 -3.57 -39.85 2.11
CA GLU A 281 -4.16 -38.59 2.57
C GLU A 281 -3.97 -38.50 4.09
N LEU A 282 -3.22 -37.49 4.51
CA LEU A 282 -3.08 -37.06 5.90
C LEU A 282 -3.78 -35.73 6.07
N ARG A 283 -4.65 -35.63 7.08
CA ARG A 283 -5.20 -34.37 7.57
C ARG A 283 -4.89 -34.22 9.06
N VAL A 284 -4.65 -32.98 9.46
CA VAL A 284 -4.26 -32.60 10.81
C VAL A 284 -5.03 -31.35 11.26
N THR A 285 -5.01 -31.08 12.57
CA THR A 285 -5.31 -29.75 13.10
C THR A 285 -3.98 -29.09 13.47
N VAL A 286 -3.63 -28.00 12.78
CA VAL A 286 -2.38 -27.24 12.97
C VAL A 286 -2.56 -26.22 14.09
N PHE A 287 -1.56 -26.10 14.96
CA PHE A 287 -1.51 -25.11 16.03
C PHE A 287 -0.69 -23.89 15.60
N LEU A 288 -1.24 -22.69 15.76
CA LEU A 288 -0.62 -21.40 15.44
C LEU A 288 -0.31 -20.60 16.72
N GLY A 289 0.53 -19.57 16.59
CA GLY A 289 0.84 -18.63 17.67
C GLY A 289 -0.35 -17.72 17.96
N GLY A 290 -0.68 -17.56 19.25
CA GLY A 290 -1.80 -16.73 19.72
C GLY A 290 -2.82 -17.50 20.55
N SER A 291 -3.72 -16.77 21.23
CA SER A 291 -4.57 -17.33 22.29
C SER A 291 -5.68 -18.30 21.83
N GLU A 292 -6.07 -18.29 20.55
CA GLU A 292 -7.13 -19.17 20.00
C GLU A 292 -6.78 -19.78 18.62
N GLY A 293 -5.50 -19.85 18.26
CA GLY A 293 -5.04 -20.25 16.92
C GLY A 293 -5.00 -21.76 16.63
N LYS A 294 -6.14 -22.39 16.30
CA LYS A 294 -6.16 -23.76 15.71
C LYS A 294 -6.78 -23.78 14.31
N LEU A 295 -6.03 -24.26 13.31
CA LEU A 295 -6.55 -24.53 11.96
C LEU A 295 -6.92 -26.01 11.82
N ASN A 296 -8.20 -26.30 11.59
CA ASN A 296 -8.69 -27.68 11.44
C ASN A 296 -8.70 -28.15 9.97
N ASP A 297 -8.65 -29.46 9.76
CA ASP A 297 -8.76 -30.14 8.46
C ASP A 297 -7.65 -29.80 7.42
N CYS A 298 -6.47 -29.45 7.90
CA CYS A 298 -5.31 -29.13 7.05
C CYS A 298 -4.76 -30.39 6.36
N GLN A 299 -4.90 -30.50 5.04
CA GLN A 299 -4.33 -31.60 4.25
C GLN A 299 -2.81 -31.43 4.09
N ILE A 300 -2.02 -32.36 4.63
CA ILE A 300 -0.56 -32.34 4.56
C ILE A 300 -0.07 -32.96 3.24
N ARG A 301 0.79 -32.23 2.52
CA ARG A 301 1.45 -32.69 1.29
C ARG A 301 2.71 -33.51 1.56
N PHE A 302 3.55 -33.05 2.48
CA PHE A 302 4.89 -33.59 2.76
C PHE A 302 4.84 -34.81 3.70
N ILE A 303 4.04 -35.82 3.36
CA ILE A 303 3.76 -37.01 4.18
C ILE A 303 4.96 -37.92 4.49
N ASN A 304 6.13 -37.63 3.91
CA ASN A 304 7.40 -38.31 4.17
C ASN A 304 8.36 -37.46 5.03
N GLU A 305 7.94 -36.25 5.42
CA GLU A 305 8.74 -35.24 6.14
C GLU A 305 7.99 -34.84 7.42
N ILE A 306 7.48 -35.82 8.15
CA ILE A 306 6.75 -35.64 9.43
C ILE A 306 7.72 -35.95 10.56
N PHE A 307 7.89 -35.04 11.51
CA PHE A 307 8.86 -35.18 12.58
C PHE A 307 8.20 -35.50 13.92
N LYS A 308 8.84 -36.41 14.66
CA LYS A 308 8.58 -36.60 16.09
C LYS A 308 8.96 -35.33 16.85
N ILE A 309 8.08 -34.87 17.73
CA ILE A 309 8.39 -33.81 18.69
C ILE A 309 9.29 -34.39 19.78
N GLU A 310 10.49 -33.86 19.94
CA GLU A 310 11.41 -34.22 21.02
C GLU A 310 11.02 -33.50 22.33
N LYS A 311 11.26 -34.17 23.46
CA LYS A 311 10.92 -33.67 24.80
C LYS A 311 12.20 -33.25 25.55
N PRO A 312 12.12 -32.32 26.52
CA PRO A 312 13.24 -32.00 27.40
C PRO A 312 13.85 -33.27 28.02
N GLY A 313 15.18 -33.32 28.11
CA GLY A 313 15.92 -34.52 28.52
C GLY A 313 16.20 -35.54 27.40
N ALA A 314 15.83 -35.26 26.14
CA ALA A 314 16.43 -35.95 24.99
C ALA A 314 17.95 -35.70 24.93
N HIS A 315 18.69 -36.55 24.21
CA HIS A 315 20.14 -36.39 24.07
C HIS A 315 20.49 -35.04 23.42
N PRO A 316 21.27 -34.15 24.08
CA PRO A 316 21.74 -32.92 23.48
C PRO A 316 22.54 -33.20 22.20
N LEU A 317 22.35 -32.39 21.15
CA LEU A 317 23.14 -32.44 19.92
C LEU A 317 24.00 -31.18 19.82
N SER A 318 25.19 -31.30 19.23
CA SER A 318 25.94 -30.15 18.73
C SER A 318 26.14 -30.23 17.21
N LEU A 319 26.77 -29.20 16.64
CA LEU A 319 27.15 -29.18 15.23
C LEU A 319 28.11 -30.32 14.82
N ALA A 320 28.76 -30.97 15.78
CA ALA A 320 29.61 -32.14 15.55
C ALA A 320 28.80 -33.40 15.17
N ASP A 321 27.57 -33.53 15.66
CA ASP A 321 26.66 -34.64 15.32
C ASP A 321 26.03 -34.47 13.92
N GLY A 322 26.08 -33.25 13.38
CA GLY A 322 25.48 -32.86 12.11
C GLY A 322 24.74 -31.52 12.23
N LYS A 323 24.27 -30.98 11.10
CA LYS A 323 23.54 -29.70 11.08
C LYS A 323 22.05 -29.80 11.41
N PHE A 324 21.43 -30.97 11.21
CA PHE A 324 19.99 -31.22 11.42
C PHE A 324 19.09 -30.09 10.90
N LEU A 325 19.36 -29.62 9.68
CA LEU A 325 18.50 -28.68 8.94
C LEU A 325 17.43 -29.45 8.20
N ARG A 326 16.21 -28.93 8.21
CA ARG A 326 15.07 -29.40 7.44
C ARG A 326 15.05 -28.72 6.08
N LYS A 327 14.11 -29.12 5.22
CA LYS A 327 13.86 -28.39 3.97
C LYS A 327 12.91 -27.24 4.27
N ASN A 328 13.44 -26.03 4.30
CA ASN A 328 12.67 -24.81 4.55
C ASN A 328 12.26 -24.14 3.23
N ASP A 329 13.12 -24.20 2.20
CA ASP A 329 12.86 -23.64 0.86
C ASP A 329 11.67 -24.28 0.11
N PRO A 330 10.79 -23.46 -0.51
CA PRO A 330 9.84 -23.91 -1.52
C PRO A 330 10.53 -24.60 -2.71
N GLU A 331 10.04 -25.78 -3.10
CA GLU A 331 10.62 -26.53 -4.22
C GLU A 331 10.31 -25.83 -5.54
N CYS A 332 11.33 -25.21 -6.16
CA CYS A 332 11.16 -24.51 -7.43
C CYS A 332 10.76 -25.49 -8.55
N ASP A 333 9.55 -25.33 -9.10
CA ASP A 333 8.97 -26.15 -10.18
C ASP A 333 9.91 -26.40 -11.37
N SER A 334 10.76 -25.42 -11.70
CA SER A 334 11.71 -25.52 -12.82
C SER A 334 12.91 -26.44 -12.55
N CYS A 335 13.29 -26.68 -11.29
CA CYS A 335 14.45 -27.49 -10.94
C CYS A 335 14.21 -28.63 -9.93
N GLY A 336 13.07 -28.67 -9.23
CA GLY A 336 12.80 -29.66 -8.17
C GLY A 336 13.76 -29.53 -6.98
N GLY A 337 14.19 -28.31 -6.67
CA GLY A 337 15.17 -28.01 -5.61
C GLY A 337 16.63 -28.34 -5.94
N ASP A 338 16.90 -29.31 -6.82
CA ASP A 338 18.24 -29.87 -7.12
C ASP A 338 19.38 -28.82 -7.11
N PRO A 339 20.34 -28.89 -6.17
CA PRO A 339 21.40 -27.88 -6.01
C PRO A 339 22.41 -27.88 -7.16
N ASN A 340 22.55 -28.98 -7.89
CA ASN A 340 23.48 -29.11 -9.01
C ASN A 340 22.86 -28.62 -10.34
N LYS A 341 21.52 -28.63 -10.43
CA LYS A 341 20.78 -28.22 -11.63
C LYS A 341 20.68 -26.69 -11.73
N LYS A 342 21.29 -26.14 -12.78
CA LYS A 342 21.18 -24.70 -13.11
C LYS A 342 19.72 -24.29 -13.32
N CYS A 343 19.31 -23.20 -12.70
CA CYS A 343 17.94 -22.67 -12.76
C CYS A 343 17.91 -21.14 -12.79
N ARG A 344 17.27 -20.55 -13.80
CA ARG A 344 17.05 -19.09 -13.94
C ARG A 344 15.77 -18.58 -13.23
N SER A 345 15.08 -19.46 -12.48
CA SER A 345 13.81 -19.18 -11.80
C SER A 345 13.93 -19.08 -10.28
N CYS A 346 14.92 -19.74 -9.68
CA CYS A 346 15.18 -19.71 -8.22
C CYS A 346 16.65 -19.40 -7.88
N SER A 347 17.39 -18.88 -8.86
CA SER A 347 18.77 -18.41 -8.71
C SER A 347 19.11 -17.54 -9.93
N CYS A 348 20.38 -17.13 -10.07
CA CYS A 348 20.80 -16.07 -11.01
C CYS A 348 20.11 -16.14 -12.38
N HIS A 349 19.28 -15.15 -12.68
CA HIS A 349 18.44 -15.11 -13.87
C HIS A 349 19.24 -15.14 -15.19
N VAL A 350 20.50 -14.67 -15.14
CA VAL A 350 21.42 -14.64 -16.29
C VAL A 350 22.07 -16.01 -16.53
N CYS A 351 22.82 -16.54 -15.56
CA CYS A 351 23.64 -17.74 -15.76
C CYS A 351 22.99 -19.05 -15.27
N GLY A 352 21.94 -18.95 -14.44
CA GLY A 352 21.27 -20.06 -13.77
C GLY A 352 22.10 -20.76 -12.68
N GLY A 353 23.29 -20.26 -12.36
CA GLY A 353 24.21 -20.88 -11.39
C GLY A 353 23.76 -20.66 -9.94
N LYS A 354 23.80 -21.73 -9.13
CA LYS A 354 23.48 -21.73 -7.70
C LYS A 354 24.70 -21.56 -6.78
N GLN A 355 25.91 -21.50 -7.35
CA GLN A 355 27.14 -21.23 -6.60
C GLN A 355 27.18 -19.79 -6.06
N GLU A 356 28.00 -19.53 -5.03
CA GLU A 356 28.28 -18.18 -4.50
C GLU A 356 27.02 -17.34 -4.15
N PRO A 357 26.11 -17.84 -3.29
CA PRO A 357 24.89 -17.13 -2.90
C PRO A 357 25.19 -15.81 -2.18
N ASN A 358 26.32 -15.72 -1.46
CA ASN A 358 26.85 -14.51 -0.84
C ASN A 358 27.29 -13.42 -1.86
N MET A 359 27.27 -13.74 -3.15
CA MET A 359 27.50 -12.80 -4.26
C MET A 359 26.26 -12.68 -5.16
N GLN A 360 25.09 -13.15 -4.70
CA GLN A 360 23.80 -12.90 -5.33
C GLN A 360 23.06 -11.73 -4.65
N VAL A 361 22.24 -11.03 -5.42
CA VAL A 361 21.33 -9.97 -4.97
C VAL A 361 19.95 -10.18 -5.61
N LEU A 362 18.89 -9.98 -4.83
CA LEU A 362 17.49 -10.09 -5.24
C LEU A 362 16.93 -8.71 -5.61
N CYS A 363 16.10 -8.63 -6.65
CA CYS A 363 15.46 -7.38 -7.07
C CYS A 363 14.11 -7.17 -6.37
N ASP A 364 13.92 -6.08 -5.65
CA ASP A 364 12.70 -5.83 -4.86
C ASP A 364 11.41 -5.76 -5.70
N GLU A 365 11.46 -5.26 -6.95
CA GLU A 365 10.27 -5.17 -7.81
C GLU A 365 9.83 -6.52 -8.43
N CYS A 366 10.77 -7.40 -8.81
CA CYS A 366 10.46 -8.63 -9.57
C CYS A 366 10.88 -9.94 -8.87
N ASN A 367 11.50 -9.84 -7.70
CA ASN A 367 12.04 -10.93 -6.88
C ASN A 367 12.97 -11.92 -7.62
N MET A 368 13.65 -11.46 -8.68
CA MET A 368 14.60 -12.27 -9.44
C MET A 368 16.03 -12.06 -8.91
N ALA A 369 16.77 -13.17 -8.73
CA ALA A 369 18.15 -13.17 -8.26
C ALA A 369 19.17 -12.90 -9.40
N TYR A 370 20.28 -12.24 -9.07
CA TYR A 370 21.40 -11.98 -9.98
C TYR A 370 22.73 -12.09 -9.23
N HIS A 371 23.75 -12.77 -9.79
CA HIS A 371 25.12 -12.60 -9.34
C HIS A 371 25.61 -11.19 -9.65
N ILE A 372 26.33 -10.55 -8.72
CA ILE A 372 26.93 -9.22 -8.92
C ILE A 372 27.80 -9.14 -10.19
N TYR A 373 28.52 -10.22 -10.51
CA TYR A 373 29.37 -10.33 -11.69
C TYR A 373 28.62 -10.73 -12.98
N CYS A 374 27.36 -11.17 -12.91
CA CYS A 374 26.52 -11.44 -14.08
C CYS A 374 25.66 -10.25 -14.52
N LEU A 375 25.72 -9.14 -13.78
CA LEU A 375 25.10 -7.88 -14.16
C LEU A 375 25.86 -7.22 -15.33
N ASN A 376 25.22 -6.26 -15.98
CA ASN A 376 25.83 -5.45 -17.03
C ASN A 376 25.49 -3.96 -16.81
N PRO A 377 26.44 -3.13 -16.34
CA PRO A 377 27.80 -3.50 -15.92
C PRO A 377 27.81 -4.45 -14.70
N PRO A 378 28.87 -5.26 -14.52
CA PRO A 378 29.12 -5.97 -13.26
C PRO A 378 29.20 -5.00 -12.07
N LEU A 379 28.88 -5.49 -10.87
CA LEU A 379 29.11 -4.78 -9.61
C LEU A 379 30.31 -5.38 -8.86
N ASP A 380 31.19 -4.52 -8.35
CA ASP A 380 32.41 -4.92 -7.64
C ASP A 380 32.15 -5.50 -6.24
N LYS A 381 30.99 -5.17 -5.65
CA LYS A 381 30.51 -5.70 -4.36
C LYS A 381 28.98 -5.80 -4.35
N VAL A 382 28.44 -6.57 -3.40
CA VAL A 382 27.01 -6.52 -3.08
C VAL A 382 26.66 -5.09 -2.58
N PRO A 383 25.55 -4.48 -3.02
CA PRO A 383 25.12 -3.18 -2.54
C PRO A 383 24.91 -3.13 -1.01
N GLU A 384 25.23 -1.99 -0.41
CA GLU A 384 24.94 -1.66 1.00
C GLU A 384 23.64 -0.84 1.13
N GLU A 385 22.90 -0.70 0.03
CA GLU A 385 21.62 0.02 -0.04
C GLU A 385 20.48 -0.93 0.41
N GLU A 386 19.57 -0.46 1.27
CA GLU A 386 18.44 -1.23 1.83
C GLU A 386 17.50 -1.82 0.74
N TYR A 387 17.49 -1.21 -0.44
CA TYR A 387 16.69 -1.62 -1.60
C TYR A 387 17.57 -1.70 -2.85
N TRP A 388 17.45 -2.79 -3.62
CA TRP A 388 18.12 -2.95 -4.90
C TRP A 388 17.18 -3.43 -6.01
N TYR A 389 17.35 -2.83 -7.18
CA TYR A 389 16.58 -3.12 -8.37
C TYR A 389 17.52 -3.60 -9.48
N CYS A 390 17.15 -4.68 -10.18
CA CYS A 390 17.94 -5.20 -11.30
C CYS A 390 17.84 -4.29 -12.54
N PRO A 391 18.74 -4.42 -13.55
CA PRO A 391 18.77 -3.52 -14.71
C PRO A 391 17.51 -3.47 -15.59
N SER A 392 16.52 -4.36 -15.38
CA SER A 392 15.19 -4.28 -16.04
C SER A 392 14.12 -3.58 -15.20
N CYS A 393 14.35 -3.39 -13.90
CA CYS A 393 13.45 -2.80 -12.92
C CYS A 393 13.95 -1.43 -12.40
N LYS A 394 15.28 -1.27 -12.31
CA LYS A 394 15.92 -0.04 -11.85
C LYS A 394 15.63 1.09 -12.82
N THR A 395 14.78 2.02 -12.39
CA THR A 395 14.75 3.35 -13.00
C THR A 395 16.13 3.97 -12.79
N ASP A 396 16.78 4.33 -13.89
CA ASP A 396 18.18 4.76 -13.91
C ASP A 396 18.36 6.03 -13.05
N SER A 397 19.26 5.99 -12.08
CA SER A 397 19.50 7.12 -11.18
C SER A 397 20.11 8.34 -11.90
N SER A 398 20.58 8.19 -13.14
CA SER A 398 20.93 9.31 -14.02
C SER A 398 19.72 9.99 -14.69
N GLU A 399 18.51 9.40 -14.63
CA GLU A 399 17.25 10.08 -14.95
C GLU A 399 16.63 10.78 -13.71
N VAL A 400 17.17 10.57 -12.49
CA VAL A 400 16.80 11.31 -11.28
C VAL A 400 17.51 12.67 -11.25
N VAL A 401 16.81 13.70 -11.74
CA VAL A 401 17.29 15.09 -11.76
C VAL A 401 17.39 15.63 -10.33
N LYS A 402 18.62 15.88 -9.86
CA LYS A 402 18.87 16.66 -8.62
C LYS A 402 18.32 18.08 -8.78
N ALA A 403 17.74 18.62 -7.71
CA ALA A 403 17.09 19.93 -7.73
C ALA A 403 18.04 21.03 -8.25
N GLY A 404 17.70 21.60 -9.41
CA GLY A 404 18.44 22.70 -10.06
C GLY A 404 18.96 22.39 -11.47
N GLU A 405 19.21 21.13 -11.85
CA GLU A 405 19.66 20.81 -13.21
C GLU A 405 18.51 20.65 -14.23
N ARG A 406 18.81 20.89 -15.51
CA ARG A 406 17.91 20.55 -16.63
C ARG A 406 18.04 19.08 -17.03
N LEU A 407 16.89 18.46 -17.32
CA LEU A 407 16.75 17.04 -17.63
C LEU A 407 17.53 16.63 -18.90
N LYS A 408 18.62 15.88 -18.71
CA LYS A 408 19.50 15.36 -19.78
C LYS A 408 18.81 14.19 -20.48
N MET A 409 18.65 14.26 -21.81
CA MET A 409 17.98 13.19 -22.57
C MET A 409 18.86 11.95 -22.73
N SER A 410 18.33 10.77 -22.37
CA SER A 410 19.09 9.52 -22.44
C SER A 410 19.47 9.12 -23.88
N LYS A 411 20.65 8.50 -24.04
CA LYS A 411 21.21 8.09 -25.35
C LYS A 411 20.29 7.15 -26.15
N LYS A 412 19.39 6.43 -25.45
CA LYS A 412 18.35 5.58 -26.03
C LYS A 412 17.22 6.42 -26.65
N LYS A 413 16.78 7.47 -25.94
CA LYS A 413 15.78 8.45 -26.39
C LYS A 413 16.30 9.32 -27.56
N ALA A 414 17.62 9.56 -27.63
CA ALA A 414 18.29 10.23 -28.74
C ALA A 414 18.47 9.36 -30.01
N LYS A 415 18.26 8.03 -29.94
CA LYS A 415 18.35 7.10 -31.07
C LYS A 415 17.00 6.56 -31.57
N MET A 416 15.89 6.95 -30.95
CA MET A 416 14.56 6.59 -31.45
C MET A 416 14.15 7.43 -32.67
N PRO A 417 13.28 6.95 -33.58
CA PRO A 417 12.72 7.76 -34.67
C PRO A 417 11.96 9.02 -34.23
N SER A 418 11.64 9.13 -32.93
CA SER A 418 11.07 10.34 -32.30
C SER A 418 12.13 11.37 -31.87
N ALA A 419 13.42 11.09 -32.04
CA ALA A 419 14.51 12.01 -31.71
C ALA A 419 14.78 13.02 -32.83
N SER A 420 14.65 12.57 -34.09
CA SER A 420 14.69 13.42 -35.27
C SER A 420 13.43 14.28 -35.36
N THR A 421 13.55 15.57 -35.02
CA THR A 421 12.48 16.58 -35.14
C THR A 421 12.15 16.98 -36.58
N GLU A 422 12.61 16.20 -37.57
CA GLU A 422 12.21 16.31 -38.99
C GLU A 422 10.84 15.67 -39.27
N SER A 423 10.21 15.04 -38.26
CA SER A 423 8.78 14.71 -38.29
C SER A 423 7.93 15.99 -38.37
N ARG A 424 7.68 16.49 -39.58
CA ARG A 424 6.69 17.54 -39.89
C ARG A 424 5.24 17.16 -39.56
N ARG A 425 5.00 15.99 -38.96
CA ARG A 425 3.70 15.58 -38.41
C ARG A 425 3.54 16.15 -37.01
N ASP A 426 2.76 17.21 -36.90
CA ASP A 426 2.10 17.57 -35.65
C ASP A 426 1.18 16.42 -35.22
N TRP A 427 1.38 15.90 -34.01
CA TRP A 427 0.51 14.88 -33.40
C TRP A 427 -0.70 15.50 -32.68
N GLY A 428 -0.76 16.83 -32.63
CA GLY A 428 -1.84 17.62 -32.07
C GLY A 428 -1.85 17.66 -30.54
N ARG A 429 -2.72 18.51 -29.98
CA ARG A 429 -3.01 18.58 -28.53
C ARG A 429 -3.92 17.41 -28.07
N GLY A 430 -3.62 16.20 -28.51
CA GLY A 430 -4.48 15.02 -28.41
C GLY A 430 -4.25 14.17 -27.16
N MET A 431 -5.33 13.58 -26.63
CA MET A 431 -5.31 12.74 -25.41
C MET A 431 -4.72 11.32 -25.60
N ALA A 432 -4.00 11.06 -26.68
CA ALA A 432 -3.55 9.70 -27.05
C ALA A 432 -2.41 9.15 -26.17
N CYS A 433 -1.53 10.03 -25.70
CA CYS A 433 -0.32 9.69 -24.92
C CYS A 433 -0.29 10.38 -23.54
N VAL A 434 -1.43 10.94 -23.10
CA VAL A 434 -1.51 11.78 -21.89
C VAL A 434 -1.59 10.90 -20.64
N GLY A 435 -0.70 11.17 -19.68
CA GLY A 435 -0.71 10.55 -18.35
C GLY A 435 -1.79 11.13 -17.43
N ARG A 436 -1.88 10.61 -16.21
CA ARG A 436 -2.78 11.16 -15.18
C ARG A 436 -2.25 12.50 -14.69
N THR A 437 -3.14 13.44 -14.41
CA THR A 437 -2.81 14.71 -13.73
C THR A 437 -2.89 14.60 -12.19
N ARG A 438 -3.53 13.55 -11.68
CA ARG A 438 -3.75 13.25 -10.25
C ARG A 438 -4.06 11.75 -10.05
N GLU A 439 -4.00 11.26 -8.82
CA GLU A 439 -4.38 9.88 -8.43
C GLU A 439 -5.48 9.95 -7.36
N CYS A 440 -6.42 9.01 -7.39
CA CYS A 440 -7.37 8.84 -6.30
C CYS A 440 -6.68 8.19 -5.08
N THR A 441 -6.46 9.00 -4.04
CA THR A 441 -5.90 8.65 -2.73
C THR A 441 -6.97 8.51 -1.63
N ILE A 442 -8.25 8.73 -1.99
CA ILE A 442 -9.42 8.55 -1.12
C ILE A 442 -9.63 7.07 -0.76
N VAL A 443 -9.30 6.15 -1.66
CA VAL A 443 -9.40 4.70 -1.41
C VAL A 443 -8.24 3.97 -2.10
N PRO A 444 -7.78 2.81 -1.58
CA PRO A 444 -6.63 2.11 -2.15
C PRO A 444 -6.89 1.56 -3.57
N SER A 445 -5.84 1.07 -4.23
CA SER A 445 -5.93 0.60 -5.63
C SER A 445 -6.83 -0.64 -5.80
N ASN A 446 -6.90 -1.49 -4.79
CA ASN A 446 -7.71 -2.71 -4.69
C ASN A 446 -9.08 -2.50 -4.01
N HIS A 447 -9.57 -1.26 -3.91
CA HIS A 447 -10.87 -0.98 -3.28
C HIS A 447 -12.06 -1.56 -4.05
N TYR A 448 -12.95 -2.25 -3.33
CA TYR A 448 -14.22 -2.82 -3.82
C TYR A 448 -15.42 -1.93 -3.47
N GLY A 449 -16.44 -1.93 -4.33
CA GLY A 449 -17.64 -1.09 -4.13
C GLY A 449 -17.49 0.34 -4.69
N PRO A 450 -18.37 1.29 -4.37
CA PRO A 450 -18.33 2.65 -4.90
C PRO A 450 -17.07 3.43 -4.52
N ILE A 451 -16.76 4.51 -5.26
CA ILE A 451 -15.75 5.50 -4.84
C ILE A 451 -16.48 6.63 -4.11
N PRO A 452 -16.11 7.01 -2.88
CA PRO A 452 -16.69 8.16 -2.20
C PRO A 452 -16.60 9.45 -3.04
N GLY A 453 -17.63 10.28 -3.01
CA GLY A 453 -17.70 11.51 -3.83
C GLY A 453 -17.97 11.30 -5.33
N VAL A 454 -18.21 10.06 -5.79
CA VAL A 454 -18.46 9.76 -7.21
C VAL A 454 -19.79 9.00 -7.41
N PRO A 455 -20.95 9.70 -7.45
CA PRO A 455 -22.26 9.08 -7.58
C PRO A 455 -22.48 8.45 -8.96
N VAL A 456 -23.41 7.50 -9.01
CA VAL A 456 -23.93 6.91 -10.25
C VAL A 456 -24.52 8.00 -11.15
N GLY A 457 -24.19 7.94 -12.45
CA GLY A 457 -24.47 9.00 -13.43
C GLY A 457 -23.26 9.91 -13.72
N SER A 458 -22.20 9.88 -12.90
CA SER A 458 -20.97 10.66 -13.13
C SER A 458 -20.35 10.37 -14.51
N THR A 459 -19.97 11.43 -15.24
CA THR A 459 -19.49 11.34 -16.64
C THR A 459 -18.13 12.02 -16.88
N TRP A 460 -17.28 11.38 -17.69
CA TRP A 460 -15.95 11.90 -18.09
C TRP A 460 -15.65 11.69 -19.56
N ARG A 461 -15.03 12.68 -20.21
CA ARG A 461 -14.79 12.66 -21.66
C ARG A 461 -13.74 11.65 -22.10
N PHE A 462 -12.75 11.35 -21.26
CA PHE A 462 -11.63 10.44 -21.55
C PHE A 462 -11.36 9.44 -20.42
N ARG A 463 -10.85 8.25 -20.80
CA ARG A 463 -10.53 7.15 -19.86
C ARG A 463 -9.53 7.51 -18.77
N VAL A 464 -8.60 8.45 -19.03
CA VAL A 464 -7.64 8.93 -18.03
C VAL A 464 -8.34 9.59 -16.83
N GLN A 465 -9.41 10.36 -17.07
CA GLN A 465 -10.17 11.01 -15.99
C GLN A 465 -10.95 9.99 -15.12
N VAL A 466 -11.38 8.87 -15.71
CA VAL A 466 -12.01 7.74 -15.00
C VAL A 466 -11.00 7.00 -14.11
N SER A 467 -9.71 7.08 -14.46
CA SER A 467 -8.59 6.57 -13.66
C SER A 467 -8.19 7.54 -12.55
N GLU A 468 -8.08 8.83 -12.86
CA GLU A 468 -7.89 9.92 -11.87
C GLU A 468 -8.96 9.88 -10.78
N ALA A 469 -10.23 9.62 -11.15
CA ALA A 469 -11.35 9.47 -10.22
C ALA A 469 -11.41 8.11 -9.50
N GLY A 470 -10.41 7.23 -9.65
CA GLY A 470 -10.32 5.92 -8.96
C GLY A 470 -11.30 4.84 -9.45
N VAL A 471 -12.41 5.23 -10.10
CA VAL A 471 -13.49 4.34 -10.54
C VAL A 471 -12.96 3.19 -11.39
N HIS A 472 -12.07 3.48 -12.34
CA HIS A 472 -11.38 2.47 -13.15
C HIS A 472 -9.97 2.92 -13.54
N ARG A 473 -8.98 2.48 -12.74
CA ARG A 473 -7.57 2.92 -12.84
C ARG A 473 -6.85 2.56 -14.17
N PRO A 474 -7.14 1.46 -14.89
CA PRO A 474 -6.53 1.21 -16.19
C PRO A 474 -6.94 2.24 -17.24
N HIS A 475 -5.98 2.77 -18.01
CA HIS A 475 -6.28 3.73 -19.10
C HIS A 475 -6.89 3.07 -20.34
N VAL A 476 -6.59 1.78 -20.57
CA VAL A 476 -6.91 1.06 -21.81
C VAL A 476 -7.67 -0.24 -21.57
N GLY A 477 -7.22 -1.08 -20.63
CA GLY A 477 -7.78 -2.41 -20.38
C GLY A 477 -9.29 -2.40 -20.08
N GLY A 478 -9.99 -3.49 -20.40
CA GLY A 478 -11.42 -3.61 -20.11
C GLY A 478 -11.74 -3.85 -18.64
N ILE A 479 -10.89 -4.61 -17.95
CA ILE A 479 -11.06 -5.04 -16.55
C ILE A 479 -9.92 -4.46 -15.71
N HIS A 480 -10.21 -4.15 -14.44
CA HIS A 480 -9.27 -3.77 -13.39
C HIS A 480 -9.39 -4.79 -12.25
N GLY A 481 -8.31 -5.52 -11.93
CA GLY A 481 -8.34 -6.57 -10.90
C GLY A 481 -6.96 -7.16 -10.61
N ARG A 482 -6.91 -8.12 -9.68
CA ARG A 482 -5.75 -8.99 -9.41
C ARG A 482 -6.20 -10.46 -9.44
N SER A 483 -5.41 -11.34 -10.04
CA SER A 483 -5.75 -12.76 -10.30
C SER A 483 -5.84 -13.66 -9.07
N ASN A 484 -5.41 -13.17 -7.91
CA ASN A 484 -5.46 -13.82 -6.59
C ASN A 484 -6.49 -13.19 -5.64
N ASP A 485 -7.17 -12.12 -6.04
CA ASP A 485 -8.15 -11.41 -5.20
C ASP A 485 -9.49 -11.26 -5.96
N GLY A 486 -9.53 -10.45 -7.02
CA GLY A 486 -10.73 -10.25 -7.83
C GLY A 486 -10.67 -8.99 -8.70
N ALA A 487 -11.77 -8.67 -9.38
CA ALA A 487 -11.93 -7.46 -10.19
C ALA A 487 -12.69 -6.36 -9.45
N TYR A 488 -12.11 -5.17 -9.44
CA TYR A 488 -12.64 -3.97 -8.78
C TYR A 488 -13.59 -3.18 -9.68
N SER A 489 -13.32 -3.18 -11.00
CA SER A 489 -14.15 -2.46 -11.98
C SER A 489 -13.93 -2.91 -13.42
N LEU A 490 -14.92 -2.68 -14.30
CA LEU A 490 -14.81 -2.94 -15.74
C LEU A 490 -15.45 -1.87 -16.62
N VAL A 491 -15.09 -1.86 -17.90
CA VAL A 491 -15.59 -0.92 -18.91
C VAL A 491 -16.27 -1.67 -20.06
N LEU A 492 -17.55 -1.38 -20.27
CA LEU A 492 -18.31 -1.75 -21.47
C LEU A 492 -18.03 -0.73 -22.58
N ALA A 493 -17.44 -1.19 -23.68
CA ALA A 493 -17.00 -0.30 -24.77
C ALA A 493 -17.31 -0.81 -26.19
N GLY A 494 -18.07 -1.91 -26.35
CA GLY A 494 -18.29 -2.55 -27.65
C GLY A 494 -16.99 -3.15 -28.20
N GLY A 495 -16.30 -3.92 -27.37
CA GLY A 495 -14.98 -4.49 -27.69
C GLY A 495 -15.04 -5.82 -28.43
N PHE A 496 -16.22 -6.45 -28.41
CA PHE A 496 -16.55 -7.72 -29.05
C PHE A 496 -17.99 -7.63 -29.59
N ALA A 497 -18.29 -8.28 -30.72
CA ALA A 497 -19.62 -8.23 -31.34
C ALA A 497 -20.69 -8.96 -30.52
N ASP A 498 -20.27 -9.95 -29.72
CA ASP A 498 -21.15 -10.86 -28.98
C ASP A 498 -21.44 -10.38 -27.54
N GLU A 499 -21.10 -9.13 -27.20
CA GLU A 499 -21.45 -8.49 -25.93
C GLU A 499 -22.94 -8.10 -25.92
N VAL A 500 -23.73 -8.71 -25.03
CA VAL A 500 -25.18 -8.42 -24.89
C VAL A 500 -25.41 -7.57 -23.66
N ASP A 501 -25.88 -6.33 -23.85
CA ASP A 501 -26.12 -5.36 -22.78
C ASP A 501 -27.60 -4.99 -22.67
N ARG A 502 -28.21 -5.33 -21.53
CA ARG A 502 -29.62 -5.06 -21.18
C ARG A 502 -29.76 -3.98 -20.09
N GLY A 503 -28.70 -3.24 -19.79
CA GLY A 503 -28.68 -2.24 -18.72
C GLY A 503 -28.40 -2.88 -17.37
N ASP A 504 -29.43 -3.39 -16.71
CA ASP A 504 -29.32 -3.98 -15.36
C ASP A 504 -28.74 -5.40 -15.38
N GLU A 505 -28.67 -6.03 -16.55
CA GLU A 505 -27.91 -7.26 -16.82
C GLU A 505 -27.06 -7.09 -18.08
N PHE A 506 -25.86 -7.70 -18.12
CA PHE A 506 -25.09 -7.84 -19.35
C PHE A 506 -24.15 -9.05 -19.34
N THR A 507 -23.87 -9.57 -20.53
CA THR A 507 -22.85 -10.60 -20.77
C THR A 507 -21.57 -9.94 -21.24
N TYR A 508 -20.55 -9.91 -20.37
CA TYR A 508 -19.22 -9.39 -20.65
C TYR A 508 -18.32 -10.46 -21.28
N THR A 509 -17.36 -10.04 -22.12
CA THR A 509 -16.38 -10.93 -22.74
C THR A 509 -14.99 -10.69 -22.15
N GLY A 510 -14.26 -11.78 -21.88
CA GLY A 510 -12.93 -11.76 -21.31
C GLY A 510 -11.88 -11.05 -22.16
N SER A 511 -10.72 -10.81 -21.56
CA SER A 511 -9.54 -10.24 -22.19
C SER A 511 -8.60 -11.33 -22.75
N GLY A 512 -7.61 -10.94 -23.56
CA GLY A 512 -6.69 -11.87 -24.21
C GLY A 512 -7.21 -12.42 -25.54
N GLY A 513 -6.67 -13.56 -25.97
CA GLY A 513 -7.00 -14.21 -27.24
C GLY A 513 -6.66 -13.42 -28.52
N LYS A 514 -5.77 -12.41 -28.42
CA LYS A 514 -5.56 -11.38 -29.46
C LYS A 514 -4.07 -11.12 -29.69
N ASN A 515 -3.61 -11.16 -30.94
CA ASN A 515 -2.23 -10.81 -31.30
C ASN A 515 -1.99 -9.29 -31.22
N LEU A 516 -1.21 -8.88 -30.22
CA LEU A 516 -0.85 -7.47 -29.96
C LEU A 516 0.58 -7.09 -30.41
N ALA A 517 1.26 -7.95 -31.19
CA ALA A 517 2.59 -7.68 -31.71
C ALA A 517 2.66 -6.36 -32.51
N GLY A 518 3.81 -5.68 -32.42
CA GLY A 518 3.99 -4.33 -32.95
C GLY A 518 3.40 -3.23 -32.06
N ASN A 519 3.48 -3.39 -30.73
CA ASN A 519 3.03 -2.39 -29.73
C ASN A 519 1.53 -2.01 -29.87
N LYS A 520 0.67 -2.94 -30.30
CA LYS A 520 -0.77 -2.67 -30.44
C LYS A 520 -1.44 -2.58 -29.06
N ARG A 521 -2.64 -1.97 -29.02
CA ARG A 521 -3.51 -1.91 -27.82
C ARG A 521 -4.84 -2.63 -28.03
N ILE A 522 -5.19 -2.90 -29.28
CA ILE A 522 -6.35 -3.67 -29.71
C ILE A 522 -5.86 -4.52 -30.89
N GLY A 523 -6.33 -5.76 -30.96
CA GLY A 523 -6.07 -6.69 -32.06
C GLY A 523 -7.33 -7.50 -32.39
N ALA A 524 -7.35 -8.11 -33.58
CA ALA A 524 -8.35 -9.12 -33.90
C ALA A 524 -8.12 -10.37 -33.02
N PRO A 525 -9.18 -11.14 -32.69
CA PRO A 525 -9.03 -12.46 -32.10
C PRO A 525 -8.14 -13.36 -32.97
N SER A 526 -7.31 -14.17 -32.33
CA SER A 526 -6.31 -15.01 -33.00
C SER A 526 -5.88 -16.24 -32.20
N ALA A 527 -6.45 -16.46 -31.02
CA ALA A 527 -6.19 -17.58 -30.13
C ALA A 527 -7.31 -17.65 -29.08
N ASP A 528 -7.44 -18.79 -28.41
CA ASP A 528 -8.37 -18.97 -27.30
C ASP A 528 -8.02 -18.10 -26.08
N GLN A 529 -9.04 -17.75 -25.29
CA GLN A 529 -8.88 -17.06 -24.02
C GLN A 529 -8.68 -18.05 -22.87
N THR A 530 -7.72 -17.77 -21.98
CA THR A 530 -7.49 -18.55 -20.77
C THR A 530 -8.11 -17.88 -19.54
N LEU A 531 -8.49 -18.65 -18.51
CA LEU A 531 -8.92 -18.11 -17.22
C LEU A 531 -7.72 -17.70 -16.35
N THR A 532 -6.97 -16.70 -16.82
CA THR A 532 -5.78 -16.15 -16.18
C THR A 532 -5.91 -14.65 -15.99
N ASN A 533 -5.00 -14.03 -15.23
CA ASN A 533 -4.87 -12.57 -15.11
C ASN A 533 -6.22 -11.89 -14.80
N MET A 534 -6.67 -10.95 -15.65
CA MET A 534 -7.92 -10.22 -15.46
C MET A 534 -9.19 -11.09 -15.62
N ASN A 535 -9.11 -12.19 -16.37
CA ASN A 535 -10.23 -13.11 -16.59
C ASN A 535 -10.49 -13.88 -15.29
N ARG A 536 -9.43 -14.45 -14.71
CA ARG A 536 -9.46 -15.06 -13.37
C ARG A 536 -9.91 -14.07 -12.30
N ALA A 537 -9.42 -12.84 -12.35
CA ALA A 537 -9.83 -11.78 -11.43
C ALA A 537 -11.35 -11.56 -11.47
N LEU A 538 -11.96 -11.46 -12.66
CA LEU A 538 -13.42 -11.27 -12.77
C LEU A 538 -14.22 -12.53 -12.37
N ALA A 539 -13.67 -13.73 -12.57
CA ALA A 539 -14.31 -14.96 -12.08
C ALA A 539 -14.34 -15.05 -10.54
N LEU A 540 -13.30 -14.57 -9.85
CA LEU A 540 -13.23 -14.49 -8.37
C LEU A 540 -14.25 -13.51 -7.75
N ASN A 541 -15.01 -12.75 -8.54
CA ASN A 541 -16.15 -11.97 -8.06
C ASN A 541 -17.44 -12.80 -7.92
N CYS A 542 -17.50 -13.99 -8.54
CA CYS A 542 -18.65 -14.89 -8.42
C CYS A 542 -18.66 -15.54 -7.03
N ASP A 543 -19.82 -15.55 -6.35
CA ASP A 543 -20.00 -16.33 -5.12
C ASP A 543 -20.21 -17.81 -5.46
N ALA A 544 -19.12 -18.45 -5.90
CA ALA A 544 -19.03 -19.87 -6.21
C ALA A 544 -17.54 -20.31 -6.16
N PRO A 545 -17.25 -21.59 -5.85
CA PRO A 545 -15.90 -22.13 -5.99
C PRO A 545 -15.40 -21.97 -7.43
N LEU A 546 -14.16 -21.49 -7.59
CA LEU A 546 -13.61 -21.19 -8.92
C LEU A 546 -13.19 -22.46 -9.67
N ASP A 547 -13.98 -22.82 -10.68
CA ASP A 547 -13.64 -23.78 -11.72
C ASP A 547 -13.02 -23.09 -12.95
N ASP A 548 -12.03 -23.71 -13.59
CA ASP A 548 -11.27 -23.18 -14.72
C ASP A 548 -11.49 -23.91 -16.07
N LYS A 549 -12.45 -24.85 -16.11
CA LYS A 549 -12.74 -25.72 -17.28
C LYS A 549 -14.15 -25.55 -17.84
N ILE A 550 -15.13 -25.43 -16.95
CA ILE A 550 -16.55 -25.19 -17.25
C ILE A 550 -17.04 -23.86 -16.64
N GLY A 551 -16.32 -23.32 -15.67
CA GLY A 551 -16.73 -22.13 -14.93
C GLY A 551 -17.80 -22.43 -13.88
N ALA A 552 -18.41 -21.39 -13.30
CA ALA A 552 -19.30 -21.54 -12.16
C ALA A 552 -20.47 -20.55 -12.16
N GLU A 553 -21.58 -20.97 -11.55
CA GLU A 553 -22.82 -20.21 -11.35
C GLU A 553 -23.15 -20.10 -9.85
N SER A 554 -23.34 -18.88 -9.37
CA SER A 554 -23.56 -18.59 -7.96
C SER A 554 -25.00 -18.86 -7.54
N ARG A 555 -25.18 -19.56 -6.42
CA ARG A 555 -26.48 -19.77 -5.77
C ARG A 555 -26.98 -18.50 -5.07
N ASN A 556 -26.07 -17.64 -4.62
CA ASN A 556 -26.38 -16.37 -3.97
C ASN A 556 -25.53 -15.24 -4.57
N TRP A 557 -25.77 -14.93 -5.85
CA TRP A 557 -25.00 -13.94 -6.62
C TRP A 557 -24.82 -12.56 -5.95
N ARG A 558 -25.68 -12.20 -4.98
CA ARG A 558 -25.56 -10.99 -4.16
C ARG A 558 -24.45 -11.03 -3.10
N ALA A 559 -23.95 -12.22 -2.72
CA ALA A 559 -22.76 -12.35 -1.87
C ALA A 559 -21.45 -12.11 -2.65
N GLY A 560 -21.50 -12.13 -4.00
CA GLY A 560 -20.34 -11.92 -4.86
C GLY A 560 -19.67 -10.55 -4.70
N LYS A 561 -18.36 -10.47 -4.96
CA LYS A 561 -17.58 -9.24 -4.78
C LYS A 561 -18.05 -8.15 -5.76
N PRO A 562 -18.30 -6.90 -5.30
CA PRO A 562 -18.90 -5.85 -6.14
C PRO A 562 -17.92 -5.26 -7.17
N VAL A 563 -18.37 -5.19 -8.43
CA VAL A 563 -17.66 -4.60 -9.58
C VAL A 563 -18.27 -3.25 -9.93
N ARG A 564 -17.46 -2.17 -9.97
CA ARG A 564 -17.91 -0.89 -10.55
C ARG A 564 -17.98 -1.00 -12.07
N VAL A 565 -19.12 -0.66 -12.68
CA VAL A 565 -19.31 -0.73 -14.14
C VAL A 565 -19.36 0.66 -14.76
N ILE A 566 -18.61 0.81 -15.85
CA ILE A 566 -18.52 2.05 -16.63
C ILE A 566 -18.95 1.76 -18.07
N ARG A 567 -19.97 2.44 -18.59
CA ARG A 567 -20.31 2.38 -20.02
C ARG A 567 -19.62 3.51 -20.79
N SER A 568 -19.00 3.17 -21.91
CA SER A 568 -18.32 4.11 -22.81
C SER A 568 -19.12 4.31 -24.09
N PHE A 569 -19.14 5.53 -24.64
CA PHE A 569 -19.89 5.89 -25.84
C PHE A 569 -19.59 5.00 -27.07
N LYS A 570 -18.42 4.36 -27.10
CA LYS A 570 -18.04 3.37 -28.12
C LYS A 570 -19.00 2.17 -28.19
N GLY A 571 -19.60 1.79 -27.05
CA GLY A 571 -20.60 0.73 -26.96
C GLY A 571 -21.96 1.08 -27.58
N ARG A 572 -22.22 2.35 -27.94
CA ARG A 572 -23.51 2.83 -28.47
C ARG A 572 -23.94 2.17 -29.79
N LYS A 573 -23.03 1.47 -30.47
CA LYS A 573 -23.32 0.63 -31.65
C LYS A 573 -24.09 -0.66 -31.34
N ILE A 574 -23.95 -1.19 -30.12
CA ILE A 574 -24.54 -2.46 -29.68
C ILE A 574 -25.44 -2.32 -28.45
N SER A 575 -25.31 -1.21 -27.71
CA SER A 575 -26.05 -0.94 -26.47
C SER A 575 -26.74 0.42 -26.52
N LYS A 576 -28.06 0.42 -26.33
CA LYS A 576 -28.86 1.64 -26.09
C LYS A 576 -28.59 2.29 -24.72
N TYR A 577 -27.90 1.57 -23.81
CA TYR A 577 -27.61 2.02 -22.45
C TYR A 577 -26.29 2.79 -22.36
N ALA A 578 -25.43 2.69 -23.38
CA ALA A 578 -24.18 3.45 -23.47
C ALA A 578 -24.44 4.97 -23.56
N PRO A 579 -23.62 5.83 -22.91
CA PRO A 579 -23.79 7.27 -22.95
C PRO A 579 -23.54 7.84 -24.35
N GLU A 580 -24.07 9.04 -24.61
CA GLU A 580 -23.90 9.71 -25.91
C GLU A 580 -22.44 10.08 -26.21
N GLU A 581 -21.74 10.59 -25.19
CA GLU A 581 -20.32 10.96 -25.23
C GLU A 581 -19.58 10.44 -23.99
N GLY A 582 -18.27 10.25 -24.14
CA GLY A 582 -17.38 9.94 -23.02
C GLY A 582 -17.67 8.58 -22.36
N ASN A 583 -17.65 8.57 -21.03
CA ASN A 583 -17.75 7.38 -20.20
C ASN A 583 -18.58 7.73 -18.97
N ARG A 584 -19.52 6.88 -18.56
CA ARG A 584 -20.43 7.09 -17.43
C ARG A 584 -20.31 5.95 -16.42
N TYR A 585 -20.27 6.28 -15.13
CA TYR A 585 -20.35 5.29 -14.04
C TYR A 585 -21.82 4.90 -13.80
N ASP A 586 -22.12 3.61 -13.92
CA ASP A 586 -23.49 3.07 -13.92
C ASP A 586 -23.83 2.25 -12.66
N GLY A 587 -22.90 2.25 -11.69
CA GLY A 587 -23.07 1.60 -10.40
C GLY A 587 -22.38 0.25 -10.25
N ILE A 588 -22.81 -0.47 -9.22
CA ILE A 588 -22.30 -1.75 -8.76
C ILE A 588 -23.07 -2.93 -9.38
N TYR A 589 -22.30 -3.90 -9.84
CA TYR A 589 -22.79 -5.16 -10.40
C TYR A 589 -22.01 -6.32 -9.78
N LYS A 590 -22.61 -7.50 -9.76
CA LYS A 590 -21.99 -8.73 -9.26
C LYS A 590 -22.04 -9.81 -10.33
N VAL A 591 -21.05 -10.71 -10.33
CA VAL A 591 -20.95 -11.80 -11.30
C VAL A 591 -21.89 -12.92 -10.85
N VAL A 592 -22.96 -13.14 -11.63
CA VAL A 592 -23.94 -14.21 -11.39
C VAL A 592 -23.34 -15.56 -11.79
N LYS A 593 -22.66 -15.59 -12.94
CA LYS A 593 -21.92 -16.75 -13.43
C LYS A 593 -20.88 -16.39 -14.48
N TYR A 594 -19.95 -17.31 -14.71
CA TYR A 594 -18.98 -17.22 -15.80
C TYR A 594 -18.75 -18.60 -16.43
N TRP A 595 -18.50 -18.65 -17.74
CA TRP A 595 -18.35 -19.89 -18.51
C TRP A 595 -17.45 -19.67 -19.75
N PRO A 596 -16.76 -20.71 -20.25
CA PRO A 596 -16.11 -20.67 -21.55
C PRO A 596 -17.13 -20.96 -22.67
N GLU A 597 -17.00 -20.29 -23.81
CA GLU A 597 -17.86 -20.48 -24.97
C GLU A 597 -17.08 -20.25 -26.27
N ILE A 598 -17.35 -21.03 -27.31
CA ILE A 598 -16.79 -20.75 -28.66
C ILE A 598 -17.58 -19.58 -29.26
N SER A 599 -16.92 -18.46 -29.53
CA SER A 599 -17.59 -17.28 -30.10
C SER A 599 -18.07 -17.55 -31.53
N SER A 600 -19.36 -17.33 -31.78
CA SER A 600 -19.97 -17.40 -33.11
C SER A 600 -19.40 -16.39 -34.11
N SER A 601 -18.75 -15.31 -33.66
CA SER A 601 -18.22 -14.27 -34.54
C SER A 601 -16.76 -14.48 -34.98
N HIS A 602 -16.01 -15.37 -34.31
CA HIS A 602 -14.60 -15.60 -34.63
C HIS A 602 -14.05 -17.02 -34.36
N GLY A 603 -14.87 -17.97 -33.86
CA GLY A 603 -14.53 -19.40 -33.77
C GLY A 603 -13.52 -19.79 -32.68
N PHE A 604 -12.98 -18.84 -31.92
CA PHE A 604 -12.12 -19.10 -30.76
C PHE A 604 -12.94 -19.15 -29.46
N LEU A 605 -12.41 -19.86 -28.46
CA LEU A 605 -12.96 -19.88 -27.10
C LEU A 605 -12.76 -18.51 -26.43
N VAL A 606 -13.86 -17.95 -25.93
CA VAL A 606 -13.89 -16.75 -25.09
C VAL A 606 -14.47 -17.07 -23.73
N TRP A 607 -14.03 -16.36 -22.69
CA TRP A 607 -14.67 -16.44 -21.38
C TRP A 607 -15.78 -15.40 -21.28
N ARG A 608 -16.98 -15.83 -20.93
CA ARG A 608 -18.15 -14.97 -20.72
C ARG A 608 -18.47 -14.84 -19.24
N TYR A 609 -19.03 -13.68 -18.87
CA TYR A 609 -19.42 -13.35 -17.49
C TYR A 609 -20.79 -12.69 -17.53
N LEU A 610 -21.78 -13.26 -16.86
CA LEU A 610 -23.08 -12.61 -16.65
C LEU A 610 -22.96 -11.71 -15.41
N LEU A 611 -23.05 -10.40 -15.62
CA LEU A 611 -23.14 -9.42 -14.54
C LEU A 611 -24.57 -8.91 -14.39
N ARG A 612 -25.01 -8.76 -13.14
CA ARG A 612 -26.31 -8.20 -12.76
C ARG A 612 -26.11 -7.08 -11.75
N ARG A 613 -26.90 -6.01 -11.88
CA ARG A 613 -26.84 -4.81 -11.04
C ARG A 613 -27.31 -5.11 -9.62
N ASP A 614 -26.57 -4.61 -8.63
CA ASP A 614 -26.87 -4.74 -7.20
C ASP A 614 -26.40 -3.46 -6.50
N ASP A 615 -27.13 -2.37 -6.77
CA ASP A 615 -26.81 -0.99 -6.38
C ASP A 615 -28.11 -0.25 -6.04
N VAL A 616 -28.10 0.52 -4.96
CA VAL A 616 -29.23 1.29 -4.45
C VAL A 616 -29.43 2.64 -5.15
N GLU A 617 -28.39 3.17 -5.81
CA GLU A 617 -28.55 4.37 -6.63
C GLU A 617 -29.30 4.01 -7.93
N PRO A 618 -30.29 4.81 -8.40
CA PRO A 618 -31.05 4.48 -9.60
C PRO A 618 -30.20 4.51 -10.87
N ALA A 619 -30.46 3.58 -11.80
CA ALA A 619 -29.65 3.41 -13.01
C ALA A 619 -29.81 4.62 -13.97
N PRO A 620 -28.73 5.19 -14.56
CA PRO A 620 -28.79 6.51 -15.22
C PRO A 620 -29.66 6.67 -16.47
N TRP A 621 -30.26 5.60 -17.00
CA TRP A 621 -31.19 5.62 -18.13
C TRP A 621 -32.66 5.50 -17.70
N THR A 622 -32.93 5.28 -16.41
CA THR A 622 -34.29 5.28 -15.85
C THR A 622 -34.75 6.72 -15.62
N SER A 623 -36.06 6.97 -15.59
CA SER A 623 -36.61 8.29 -15.29
C SER A 623 -36.07 8.86 -13.97
N GLU A 624 -35.95 8.01 -12.94
CA GLU A 624 -35.39 8.35 -11.64
C GLU A 624 -33.89 8.66 -11.70
N GLY A 625 -33.11 7.86 -12.43
CA GLY A 625 -31.67 8.10 -12.62
C GLY A 625 -31.36 9.37 -13.43
N ILE A 626 -32.20 9.69 -14.42
CA ILE A 626 -32.12 10.94 -15.20
C ILE A 626 -32.47 12.15 -14.31
N GLU A 627 -33.56 12.04 -13.55
CA GLU A 627 -34.01 13.05 -12.59
C GLU A 627 -32.93 13.35 -11.53
N ARG A 628 -32.41 12.30 -10.88
CA ARG A 628 -31.32 12.41 -9.91
C ARG A 628 -30.03 12.96 -10.53
N SER A 629 -29.69 12.58 -11.76
CA SER A 629 -28.53 13.16 -12.46
C SER A 629 -28.66 14.67 -12.70
N ARG A 630 -29.90 15.17 -12.90
CA ARG A 630 -30.17 16.62 -12.99
C ARG A 630 -30.05 17.32 -11.65
N ARG A 631 -30.67 16.78 -10.58
CA ARG A 631 -30.60 17.32 -9.21
C ARG A 631 -29.18 17.40 -8.66
N LEU A 632 -28.36 16.39 -8.95
CA LEU A 632 -26.94 16.35 -8.61
C LEU A 632 -26.05 17.13 -9.60
N CYS A 633 -26.65 17.82 -10.59
CA CYS A 633 -25.98 18.63 -11.62
C CYS A 633 -24.81 17.91 -12.33
N LEU A 634 -24.95 16.61 -12.61
CA LEU A 634 -23.87 15.79 -13.17
C LEU A 634 -23.62 16.13 -14.64
N ARG A 635 -22.52 16.84 -14.91
CA ARG A 635 -22.09 17.29 -16.25
C ARG A 635 -20.85 16.53 -16.73
N LEU A 636 -20.75 16.36 -18.05
CA LEU A 636 -19.63 15.69 -18.72
C LEU A 636 -18.30 16.42 -18.44
N GLN A 637 -17.42 15.78 -17.68
CA GLN A 637 -16.14 16.36 -17.27
C GLN A 637 -15.11 16.29 -18.40
N TYR A 638 -14.47 17.41 -18.73
CA TYR A 638 -13.36 17.49 -19.69
C TYR A 638 -12.01 17.69 -18.95
N PRO A 639 -10.86 17.36 -19.57
CA PRO A 639 -9.55 17.69 -19.02
C PRO A 639 -9.36 19.21 -18.88
N VAL A 640 -8.59 19.64 -17.88
CA VAL A 640 -8.31 21.07 -17.64
C VAL A 640 -7.63 21.69 -18.86
N GLY A 641 -8.22 22.78 -19.39
CA GLY A 641 -7.72 23.45 -20.60
C GLY A 641 -8.06 22.77 -21.93
N TYR A 642 -8.88 21.71 -21.93
CA TYR A 642 -9.41 21.13 -23.17
C TYR A 642 -10.47 22.08 -23.77
N PRO A 643 -10.35 22.53 -25.04
CA PRO A 643 -11.31 23.43 -25.64
C PRO A 643 -12.68 22.75 -25.83
N SER A 644 -13.75 23.41 -25.41
CA SER A 644 -15.11 22.98 -25.73
C SER A 644 -15.45 23.41 -27.15
N ASP A 645 -15.74 22.46 -28.04
CA ASP A 645 -15.92 22.67 -29.49
C ASP A 645 -17.13 23.54 -29.91
N LYS A 646 -17.79 24.23 -28.96
CA LYS A 646 -18.98 25.07 -29.20
C LYS A 646 -18.68 26.50 -29.67
N GLU A 647 -17.45 27.00 -29.53
CA GLU A 647 -17.07 28.37 -29.93
C GLU A 647 -16.25 28.45 -31.24
N GLY A 648 -15.75 27.32 -31.75
CA GLY A 648 -14.70 27.30 -32.79
C GLY A 648 -15.14 27.44 -34.25
N LYS A 649 -16.42 27.26 -34.61
CA LYS A 649 -16.85 27.09 -36.01
C LYS A 649 -17.28 28.39 -36.72
N LYS A 650 -16.38 29.37 -36.82
CA LYS A 650 -16.43 30.35 -37.93
C LYS A 650 -15.77 29.73 -39.17
N THR A 651 -16.58 29.43 -40.18
CA THR A 651 -16.14 28.79 -41.43
C THR A 651 -15.21 29.69 -42.26
N LYS A 652 -13.93 29.34 -42.37
CA LYS A 652 -13.14 29.70 -43.55
C LYS A 652 -13.40 28.68 -44.65
N GLY A 653 -14.03 29.13 -45.74
CA GLY A 653 -14.44 28.27 -46.85
C GLY A 653 -13.26 27.77 -47.69
N GLN A 654 -13.49 26.67 -48.42
CA GLN A 654 -12.68 26.30 -49.57
C GLN A 654 -13.50 26.45 -50.84
N SER A 655 -12.98 27.23 -51.78
CA SER A 655 -13.62 27.52 -53.07
C SER A 655 -13.72 26.26 -53.92
N LYS A 656 -14.93 25.86 -54.33
CA LYS A 656 -15.13 24.93 -55.44
C LYS A 656 -15.60 25.71 -56.68
N LYS A 657 -14.97 25.43 -57.83
CA LYS A 657 -15.35 26.02 -59.12
C LYS A 657 -16.77 25.56 -59.52
N ALA A 658 -17.51 26.44 -60.19
CA ALA A 658 -18.92 26.25 -60.50
C ALA A 658 -19.16 25.44 -61.80
N ARG A 659 -20.27 24.68 -61.82
CA ARG A 659 -21.30 24.53 -62.90
C ARG A 659 -22.27 23.40 -62.50
N GLY A 660 -23.53 23.44 -62.97
CA GLY A 660 -24.50 22.33 -62.79
C GLY A 660 -25.87 22.72 -62.23
N THR A 661 -26.71 23.28 -63.10
CA THR A 661 -28.07 23.78 -62.87
C THR A 661 -29.15 22.78 -62.41
N SER A 662 -29.94 23.18 -61.40
CA SER A 662 -31.42 23.16 -61.35
C SER A 662 -32.27 21.91 -60.95
N LYS A 663 -33.49 22.25 -60.46
CA LYS A 663 -34.76 21.48 -60.28
C LYS A 663 -35.08 20.72 -58.95
N ARG A 664 -36.21 21.14 -58.36
CA ARG A 664 -37.18 20.50 -57.42
C ARG A 664 -38.41 19.99 -58.25
N PRO A 665 -39.50 19.37 -57.70
CA PRO A 665 -39.84 18.96 -56.31
C PRO A 665 -39.71 17.41 -56.13
N SER A 666 -40.52 16.54 -55.46
CA SER A 666 -41.85 16.52 -54.78
C SER A 666 -41.85 15.43 -53.65
N ALA A 667 -42.73 15.38 -52.62
CA ALA A 667 -44.17 15.03 -52.52
C ALA A 667 -44.46 13.53 -52.85
N ASP A 668 -45.07 12.68 -52.01
CA ASP A 668 -45.72 12.79 -50.66
C ASP A 668 -45.30 11.55 -49.77
N ASP A 669 -45.78 11.21 -48.55
CA ASP A 669 -47.04 11.54 -47.85
C ASP A 669 -46.99 11.35 -46.30
N ASP A 670 -48.06 11.82 -45.63
CA ASP A 670 -48.61 11.55 -44.28
C ASP A 670 -47.92 12.11 -42.99
N CYS A 671 -48.72 12.15 -41.91
CA CYS A 671 -48.64 13.07 -40.76
C CYS A 671 -48.96 12.35 -39.41
N PRO A 672 -49.11 13.02 -38.25
CA PRO A 672 -48.70 14.38 -37.87
C PRO A 672 -47.80 14.42 -36.59
N SER A 673 -47.27 15.60 -36.25
CA SER A 673 -46.80 15.89 -34.89
C SER A 673 -47.00 17.36 -34.54
N ALA A 674 -47.79 17.62 -33.49
CA ALA A 674 -48.19 18.96 -33.10
C ALA A 674 -47.13 19.65 -32.22
N SER A 675 -46.58 20.75 -32.73
CA SER A 675 -45.57 21.57 -32.03
C SER A 675 -46.12 22.23 -30.76
N LYS A 676 -45.37 22.15 -29.65
CA LYS A 676 -45.34 23.22 -28.64
C LYS A 676 -43.90 23.64 -28.35
N VAL A 677 -43.62 24.90 -28.62
CA VAL A 677 -42.35 25.57 -28.33
C VAL A 677 -42.29 25.87 -26.83
N LEU A 678 -41.14 25.59 -26.21
CA LEU A 678 -40.76 26.19 -24.92
C LEU A 678 -39.52 27.05 -25.12
N LYS A 679 -39.53 28.23 -24.48
CA LYS A 679 -38.45 29.22 -24.53
C LYS A 679 -37.30 28.82 -23.60
N PRO A 680 -36.07 29.33 -23.81
CA PRO A 680 -35.03 29.25 -22.77
C PRO A 680 -35.53 29.95 -21.50
N SER A 681 -35.17 29.39 -20.35
CA SER A 681 -35.34 30.03 -19.04
C SER A 681 -34.02 29.99 -18.29
N ASP A 682 -33.46 31.16 -18.01
CA ASP A 682 -32.39 31.31 -17.04
C ASP A 682 -32.96 31.06 -15.65
N SER A 683 -32.73 29.85 -15.15
CA SER A 683 -32.78 29.57 -13.72
C SER A 683 -31.55 28.74 -13.39
N ALA A 684 -30.85 29.11 -12.31
CA ALA A 684 -29.83 28.24 -11.75
C ALA A 684 -30.55 27.06 -11.09
N GLU A 685 -30.62 25.92 -11.78
CA GLU A 685 -31.19 24.69 -11.24
C GLU A 685 -30.52 24.39 -9.88
N ALA A 686 -31.30 24.50 -8.81
CA ALA A 686 -30.78 24.37 -7.46
C ALA A 686 -30.22 22.95 -7.26
N VAL A 687 -28.92 22.87 -6.99
CA VAL A 687 -28.25 21.59 -6.68
C VAL A 687 -28.87 21.04 -5.41
N GLU A 688 -29.27 19.77 -5.43
CA GLU A 688 -29.80 19.10 -4.25
C GLU A 688 -28.70 19.01 -3.18
N ALA A 689 -28.93 19.68 -2.05
CA ALA A 689 -27.94 19.81 -0.98
C ALA A 689 -27.57 18.43 -0.42
N PHE A 690 -26.30 18.25 -0.09
CA PHE A 690 -25.78 17.01 0.50
C PHE A 690 -26.50 16.73 1.83
N GLN A 691 -27.08 15.54 1.95
CA GLN A 691 -27.86 15.16 3.12
C GLN A 691 -26.98 14.47 4.15
N LEU A 692 -26.84 15.08 5.33
CA LEU A 692 -26.11 14.50 6.47
C LEU A 692 -26.99 13.50 7.22
N THR A 693 -26.47 12.31 7.50
CA THR A 693 -27.17 11.34 8.35
C THR A 693 -27.28 11.87 9.80
N PRO A 694 -28.29 11.45 10.59
CA PRO A 694 -28.40 11.85 11.99
C PRO A 694 -27.13 11.56 12.82
N GLN A 695 -26.43 10.47 12.49
CA GLN A 695 -25.15 10.10 13.11
C GLN A 695 -24.02 11.09 12.76
N GLN A 696 -23.88 11.49 11.49
CA GLN A 696 -22.92 12.52 11.08
C GLN A 696 -23.22 13.85 11.77
N GLN A 697 -24.50 14.26 11.80
CA GLN A 697 -24.92 15.50 12.48
C GLN A 697 -24.64 15.48 13.99
N HIS A 698 -24.72 14.31 14.64
CA HIS A 698 -24.40 14.15 16.05
C HIS A 698 -22.89 14.28 16.29
N LEU A 699 -22.07 13.48 15.60
CA LEU A 699 -20.62 13.45 15.77
C LEU A 699 -19.97 14.80 15.42
N ILE A 700 -20.46 15.52 14.41
CA ILE A 700 -19.96 16.88 14.07
C ILE A 700 -20.15 17.85 15.24
N ARG A 701 -21.22 17.70 16.04
CA ARG A 701 -21.44 18.54 17.23
C ARG A 701 -20.58 18.15 18.43
N GLU A 702 -19.99 16.95 18.44
CA GLU A 702 -19.07 16.48 19.48
C GLU A 702 -17.60 16.82 19.17
N ASP A 703 -17.26 17.02 17.90
CA ASP A 703 -15.90 17.40 17.46
C ASP A 703 -15.61 18.90 17.68
N HIS A 704 -15.73 19.34 18.94
CA HIS A 704 -15.60 20.74 19.37
C HIS A 704 -14.27 21.39 18.97
N GLN A 705 -13.18 20.62 18.88
CA GLN A 705 -11.87 21.15 18.48
C GLN A 705 -11.87 21.68 17.03
N ASN A 706 -12.69 21.08 16.16
CA ASN A 706 -12.74 21.40 14.73
C ASN A 706 -13.95 22.24 14.33
N GLN A 707 -14.72 22.76 15.28
CA GLN A 707 -15.99 23.44 15.02
C GLN A 707 -15.92 24.47 13.89
N LYS A 708 -14.86 25.30 13.84
CA LYS A 708 -14.67 26.29 12.76
C LYS A 708 -14.53 25.67 11.37
N LEU A 709 -13.76 24.58 11.23
CA LEU A 709 -13.63 23.87 9.96
C LEU A 709 -14.97 23.20 9.58
N TRP A 710 -15.71 22.69 10.57
CA TRP A 710 -17.04 22.15 10.34
C TRP A 710 -18.01 23.24 9.87
N ASP A 711 -18.06 24.41 10.50
CA ASP A 711 -18.91 25.53 10.07
C ASP A 711 -18.59 25.96 8.61
N GLU A 712 -17.30 26.09 8.27
CA GLU A 712 -16.84 26.41 6.90
C GLU A 712 -17.21 25.34 5.85
N VAL A 713 -17.14 24.06 6.22
CA VAL A 713 -17.49 22.94 5.33
C VAL A 713 -19.01 22.75 5.23
N LEU A 714 -19.75 22.89 6.33
CA LEU A 714 -21.21 22.81 6.37
C LEU A 714 -21.87 23.89 5.50
N ALA A 715 -21.26 25.08 5.39
CA ALA A 715 -21.69 26.11 4.44
C ALA A 715 -21.69 25.63 2.97
N SER A 716 -20.99 24.54 2.64
CA SER A 716 -20.97 23.93 1.30
C SER A 716 -21.91 22.74 1.08
N LEU A 717 -22.79 22.41 2.04
CA LEU A 717 -23.81 21.37 1.83
C LEU A 717 -24.65 21.65 0.57
N VAL A 718 -24.93 22.92 0.28
CA VAL A 718 -25.62 23.39 -0.95
C VAL A 718 -24.89 23.08 -2.26
N GLU A 719 -23.61 22.69 -2.21
CA GLU A 719 -22.82 22.29 -3.39
C GLU A 719 -23.01 20.80 -3.76
N GLY A 720 -23.88 20.07 -3.04
CA GLY A 720 -24.30 18.70 -3.35
C GLY A 720 -23.10 17.73 -3.43
N PRO A 721 -22.88 17.00 -4.54
CA PRO A 721 -21.73 16.10 -4.69
C PRO A 721 -20.34 16.74 -4.53
N ASN A 722 -20.23 18.07 -4.60
CA ASN A 722 -18.94 18.76 -4.38
C ASN A 722 -18.61 18.97 -2.89
N PHE A 723 -19.61 18.89 -1.99
CA PHE A 723 -19.41 18.96 -0.53
C PHE A 723 -18.27 18.03 -0.06
N LEU A 724 -18.29 16.77 -0.50
CA LEU A 724 -17.28 15.78 -0.12
C LEU A 724 -15.86 16.14 -0.59
N LYS A 725 -15.70 16.88 -1.69
CA LYS A 725 -14.38 17.35 -2.16
C LYS A 725 -13.87 18.53 -1.33
N LYS A 726 -14.78 19.39 -0.86
CA LYS A 726 -14.45 20.51 0.03
C LYS A 726 -14.09 19.99 1.42
N LEU A 727 -14.85 19.03 1.92
CA LEU A 727 -14.54 18.27 3.13
C LEU A 727 -13.17 17.57 3.05
N GLU A 728 -12.89 16.87 1.93
CA GLU A 728 -11.59 16.23 1.67
C GLU A 728 -10.43 17.23 1.72
N GLN A 729 -10.61 18.42 1.14
CA GLN A 729 -9.61 19.49 1.11
C GLN A 729 -9.41 20.15 2.49
N SER A 730 -10.48 20.44 3.23
CA SER A 730 -10.39 21.07 4.56
C SER A 730 -9.75 20.15 5.61
N PHE A 731 -9.91 18.83 5.49
CA PHE A 731 -9.27 17.83 6.36
C PHE A 731 -8.05 17.15 5.70
N MET A 732 -7.43 17.79 4.72
CA MET A 732 -6.18 17.32 4.10
C MET A 732 -4.97 17.57 5.04
N CYS A 733 -4.23 16.51 5.36
CA CYS A 733 -3.01 16.61 6.16
C CYS A 733 -1.88 17.28 5.36
N VAL A 734 -1.38 18.41 5.87
CA VAL A 734 -0.31 19.21 5.23
C VAL A 734 0.98 18.42 4.91
N CYS A 735 1.27 17.35 5.65
CA CYS A 735 2.50 16.57 5.51
C CYS A 735 2.46 15.57 4.35
N CYS A 736 1.35 14.83 4.19
CA CYS A 736 1.20 13.81 3.14
C CYS A 736 0.36 14.27 1.94
N GLN A 737 -0.38 15.38 2.08
CA GLN A 737 -1.31 15.91 1.07
C GLN A 737 -2.44 14.92 0.73
N GLU A 738 -2.87 14.15 1.74
CA GLU A 738 -4.01 13.23 1.67
C GLU A 738 -5.00 13.53 2.80
N LEU A 739 -6.24 13.06 2.67
CA LEU A 739 -7.24 13.10 3.74
C LEU A 739 -6.70 12.48 5.04
N VAL A 740 -6.77 13.24 6.13
CA VAL A 740 -6.13 12.93 7.41
C VAL A 740 -6.59 11.58 7.98
N TYR A 741 -5.64 10.81 8.51
CA TYR A 741 -5.85 9.48 9.09
C TYR A 741 -5.12 9.38 10.44
N GLN A 742 -5.80 8.79 11.42
CA GLN A 742 -5.51 8.98 12.86
C GLN A 742 -5.21 10.47 13.15
N PRO A 743 -6.17 11.39 12.89
CA PRO A 743 -5.95 12.82 13.04
C PRO A 743 -5.57 13.16 14.47
N VAL A 744 -4.43 13.83 14.66
CA VAL A 744 -4.14 14.59 15.87
C VAL A 744 -4.58 16.02 15.61
N THR A 745 -5.65 16.45 16.29
CA THR A 745 -6.06 17.86 16.28
C THR A 745 -5.20 18.58 17.32
N THR A 746 -4.19 19.31 16.86
CA THR A 746 -3.19 19.96 17.72
C THR A 746 -3.77 21.12 18.52
N ASP A 747 -3.05 21.59 19.54
CA ASP A 747 -3.47 22.70 20.42
C ASP A 747 -3.72 24.00 19.66
N CYS A 748 -3.01 24.20 18.55
CA CYS A 748 -3.25 25.30 17.60
C CYS A 748 -4.36 25.00 16.56
N LEU A 749 -5.21 24.01 16.83
CA LEU A 749 -6.39 23.57 16.08
C LEU A 749 -6.12 23.16 14.62
N HIS A 750 -4.97 22.54 14.35
CA HIS A 750 -4.64 21.99 13.03
C HIS A 750 -4.63 20.47 13.04
N ASN A 751 -5.23 19.85 12.03
CA ASN A 751 -5.28 18.39 11.89
C ASN A 751 -4.08 17.86 11.11
N VAL A 752 -3.36 16.91 11.71
CA VAL A 752 -2.20 16.24 11.10
C VAL A 752 -2.31 14.74 11.37
N CYS A 753 -1.95 13.88 10.41
CA CYS A 753 -1.92 12.43 10.65
C CYS A 753 -0.92 12.14 11.78
N LYS A 754 -1.30 11.31 12.76
CA LYS A 754 -0.44 10.90 13.87
C LYS A 754 0.97 10.51 13.40
N ASP A 755 1.07 9.65 12.40
CA ASP A 755 2.35 9.15 11.88
C ASP A 755 3.17 10.20 11.12
N CYS A 756 2.53 11.27 10.61
CA CYS A 756 3.23 12.42 10.05
C CYS A 756 3.79 13.32 11.16
N LEU A 757 3.03 13.54 12.23
CA LEU A 757 3.48 14.31 13.39
C LEU A 757 4.59 13.58 14.16
N GLN A 758 4.46 12.26 14.34
CA GLN A 758 5.52 11.40 14.88
C GLN A 758 6.79 11.43 14.03
N ARG A 759 6.69 11.43 12.69
CA ARG A 759 7.85 11.59 11.80
C ARG A 759 8.52 12.97 11.96
N SER A 760 7.73 14.04 12.14
CA SER A 760 8.26 15.37 12.47
C SER A 760 9.05 15.37 13.78
N PHE A 761 8.50 14.76 14.84
CA PHE A 761 9.14 14.69 16.16
C PHE A 761 10.39 13.80 16.16
N LYS A 762 10.38 12.65 15.45
CA LYS A 762 11.57 11.82 15.23
C LYS A 762 12.69 12.60 14.53
N ALA A 763 12.34 13.52 13.62
CA ALA A 763 13.27 14.44 12.97
C ALA A 763 13.64 15.69 13.82
N GLN A 764 13.36 15.69 15.13
CA GLN A 764 13.61 16.80 16.07
C GLN A 764 12.83 18.10 15.75
N VAL A 765 11.74 18.01 14.99
CA VAL A 765 10.87 19.15 14.65
C VAL A 765 9.58 19.06 15.47
N PHE A 766 9.62 19.73 16.64
CA PHE A 766 8.56 19.75 17.66
C PHE A 766 7.48 20.83 17.46
N SER A 767 7.43 21.45 16.28
CA SER A 767 6.41 22.46 15.93
C SER A 767 5.33 21.87 15.02
N CYS A 768 4.12 22.43 15.09
CA CYS A 768 3.01 22.06 14.22
C CYS A 768 3.39 22.26 12.74
N PRO A 769 3.35 21.21 11.89
CA PRO A 769 3.74 21.31 10.48
C PRO A 769 2.95 22.32 9.65
N ALA A 770 1.74 22.68 10.07
CA ALA A 770 0.87 23.62 9.33
C ALA A 770 1.19 25.10 9.64
N CYS A 771 1.26 25.48 10.92
CA CYS A 771 1.38 26.89 11.34
C CYS A 771 2.67 27.25 12.09
N ARG A 772 3.57 26.27 12.30
CA ARG A 772 4.85 26.42 13.04
C ARG A 772 4.75 26.82 14.51
N HIS A 773 3.55 26.81 15.10
CA HIS A 773 3.37 26.89 16.55
C HIS A 773 4.17 25.77 17.26
N ASP A 774 4.88 26.08 18.34
CA ASP A 774 5.63 25.09 19.11
C ASP A 774 4.66 24.20 19.91
N LEU A 775 4.88 22.89 19.88
CA LEU A 775 4.11 21.90 20.64
C LEU A 775 4.94 21.32 21.81
N GLY A 776 6.26 21.58 21.83
CA GLY A 776 7.18 21.06 22.83
C GLY A 776 7.54 19.58 22.64
N GLN A 777 8.67 19.18 23.24
CA GLN A 777 9.21 17.82 23.10
C GLN A 777 8.33 16.73 23.71
N ASN A 778 7.58 17.07 24.76
CA ASN A 778 6.75 16.14 25.55
C ASN A 778 5.28 16.10 25.08
N TYR A 779 4.99 16.55 23.85
CA TYR A 779 3.63 16.62 23.34
C TYR A 779 2.95 15.25 23.23
N ILE A 780 1.76 15.11 23.82
CA ILE A 780 1.01 13.85 23.83
C ILE A 780 0.11 13.80 22.59
N MET A 781 0.51 13.00 21.59
CA MET A 781 -0.21 12.86 20.32
C MET A 781 -1.47 11.98 20.44
N ILE A 782 -2.52 12.53 21.06
CA ILE A 782 -3.84 11.88 21.18
C ILE A 782 -4.60 11.98 19.85
N PRO A 783 -5.02 10.85 19.24
CA PRO A 783 -5.87 10.90 18.03
C PRO A 783 -7.31 11.29 18.36
N ASN A 784 -7.87 12.21 17.57
CA ASN A 784 -9.27 12.60 17.59
C ASN A 784 -10.14 11.49 16.95
N ALA A 785 -10.66 10.59 17.79
CA ALA A 785 -11.49 9.47 17.38
C ALA A 785 -12.86 9.87 16.80
N VAL A 786 -13.39 11.04 17.18
CA VAL A 786 -14.64 11.58 16.65
C VAL A 786 -14.44 11.98 15.18
N LEU A 787 -13.40 12.76 14.89
CA LEU A 787 -13.03 13.13 13.52
C LEU A 787 -12.69 11.90 12.66
N GLN A 788 -11.96 10.92 13.21
CA GLN A 788 -11.68 9.66 12.48
C GLN A 788 -12.99 8.95 12.09
N THR A 789 -13.92 8.81 13.03
CA THR A 789 -15.23 8.16 12.80
C THR A 789 -16.06 8.94 11.77
N LEU A 790 -16.04 10.27 11.81
CA LEU A 790 -16.70 11.12 10.81
C LEU A 790 -16.12 10.90 9.41
N LEU A 791 -14.80 10.89 9.27
CA LEU A 791 -14.14 10.69 7.99
C LEU A 791 -14.37 9.27 7.44
N ASP A 792 -14.44 8.24 8.29
CA ASP A 792 -14.83 6.89 7.85
C ASP A 792 -16.31 6.81 7.40
N LEU A 793 -17.21 7.61 8.00
CA LEU A 793 -18.61 7.73 7.55
C LEU A 793 -18.77 8.52 6.25
N PHE A 794 -17.94 9.55 6.01
CA PHE A 794 -17.98 10.35 4.78
C PHE A 794 -17.20 9.70 3.62
N PHE A 795 -16.15 8.94 3.91
CA PHE A 795 -15.28 8.28 2.93
C PHE A 795 -15.11 6.78 3.24
N PRO A 796 -16.19 5.95 3.12
CA PRO A 796 -16.16 4.55 3.53
C PRO A 796 -15.02 3.74 2.89
N GLY A 797 -14.10 3.27 3.74
CA GLY A 797 -12.95 2.45 3.34
C GLY A 797 -11.65 3.22 3.08
N TYR A 798 -11.60 4.54 3.31
CA TYR A 798 -10.35 5.32 3.13
C TYR A 798 -9.22 4.86 4.09
N SER A 799 -9.61 4.40 5.28
CA SER A 799 -8.76 3.82 6.32
C SER A 799 -8.20 2.43 5.98
N LYS A 800 -8.75 1.70 4.99
CA LYS A 800 -8.40 0.29 4.72
C LYS A 800 -7.06 0.08 3.97
N GLY A 801 -6.18 1.08 4.01
CA GLY A 801 -4.88 1.05 3.34
C GLY A 801 -3.95 2.18 3.77
N ARG A 802 -4.11 2.68 5.00
CA ARG A 802 -3.25 3.69 5.65
C ARG A 802 -2.91 3.27 7.08
#